data_AF-A0A812ILS0-F1
#
_entry.id   AF-A0A812ILS0-F1
#
_cell.length_a   1.000
_cell.length_b   1.000
_cell.length_c   1.000
_cell.angle_alpha   90.00
_cell.angle_beta   90.00
_cell.angle_gamma   90.00
#
_symmetry.space_group_name_H-M   'P 1'
#
loop_
_entity.id
_entity.type
_entity.pdbx_description
1 polymer ?
#
loop_
_entity_poly.entity_id
_entity_poly.type
_entity_poly.pdbx_seq_one_letter_code
_entity_poly.pdbx_strand_id
1 'polypeptide(L)'
;MGCSASQPRGSVTRRLEGLSASAARELLLRELRQGLAADEPDSSGELPLAAVLRLDQPCPALEVLLKAGASASDSRIADALFARLRLQRPENRNTVQLLLESGLDANLADSSPGCSSETLLIATVRAGEDGLVEDLLAAGADVNGADQHGNTALHVAAAKASEAVAEILLRRGASATVKNADGHSAVLSARLGAIAPALRLSPAGGWAAKEVVSAKVPGKLDGRVLDVGEEVWRCPISKECWTGSASPPTAPRNHQVAAMLAQAAGDAYSLADAVEGAWLAGQAPPMKSQEEVHPAIMQCIIMLVQVLQKELRAALEVRDRERLSAGLEMLRYAKVAQLPEEEPAIRTLVAIELEAAIAARNELELKQGKRGIKAEAILSAQQYEQTGSRLYKDAEDALQTVLEEKRVEQIGRQLADAATRGDLEMLHSLLQAGKTSPGGSLLTERPEFMEAEVALKKGVRQSLQRAIATCSRKAVRKACAEAEKYGYSDLPEYTRLVDLQRQLSLQNLQDAMARRDQEALRATLQEMIEEDVDVHAWASQEPKFQEAIKVYKELLGLPPYFENEQVLSKISKSSVKKELLQNTLCEVFQELLDATYRRVRTKDRRGDVPSRLIVKEAVVVKNLPNFVEYVRRREEIRKQCQERPLPSTLLNQLESRSVCKTFAALPSGKPFHQVWRESHDLPNDPIDAGINEFYLFHGTKPSSALAIAEGDFRLDLAGSNAGTLYGRGLYFSESTGKSDEYATEDSRGLCCMLVCRVTLGRLLYTDEEYPNTNDLVRQCTRGENHSVLGDREKIRNTFREMIVYDTHQAYPEFVVWYSREM
;
A
#
# COMPACT_ATOMS: atom_id res chain seq x y z
N MET A 1 63.52 66.55 -79.68
CA MET A 1 62.04 66.53 -79.75
C MET A 1 61.64 65.21 -80.41
N GLY A 2 60.88 64.30 -79.83
CA GLY A 2 60.17 64.28 -78.55
C GLY A 2 60.11 62.85 -77.99
N CYS A 3 59.82 62.78 -76.69
CA CYS A 3 59.59 61.57 -75.93
C CYS A 3 58.45 60.72 -76.53
N SER A 4 58.68 59.40 -76.65
CA SER A 4 57.62 58.44 -76.33
C SER A 4 58.19 57.47 -75.30
N ALA A 5 58.18 57.90 -74.05
CA ALA A 5 58.24 56.99 -72.93
C ALA A 5 57.09 55.99 -73.13
N SER A 6 57.43 54.71 -73.24
CA SER A 6 56.48 53.61 -73.17
C SER A 6 55.62 53.82 -71.93
N GLN A 7 54.35 54.17 -72.12
CA GLN A 7 53.36 54.03 -71.07
C GLN A 7 53.48 52.58 -70.56
N PRO A 8 53.46 52.34 -69.24
CA PRO A 8 53.37 50.98 -68.75
C PRO A 8 52.10 50.40 -69.37
N ARG A 9 52.24 49.40 -70.25
CA ARG A 9 51.09 48.67 -70.78
C ARG A 9 50.37 48.13 -69.55
N GLY A 10 49.23 48.75 -69.21
CA GLY A 10 48.40 48.27 -68.12
C GLY A 10 48.05 46.80 -68.35
N SER A 11 47.81 46.08 -67.26
CA SER A 11 47.52 44.65 -67.31
C SER A 11 46.42 44.35 -68.34
N VAL A 12 46.62 43.30 -69.15
CA VAL A 12 45.70 42.97 -70.25
C VAL A 12 44.30 42.68 -69.71
N THR A 13 44.19 42.10 -68.51
CA THR A 13 42.90 41.80 -67.87
C THR A 13 42.12 43.06 -67.47
N ARG A 14 42.77 44.07 -66.88
CA ARG A 14 42.12 45.36 -66.57
C ARG A 14 41.62 46.09 -67.81
N ARG A 15 42.27 45.88 -68.95
CA ARG A 15 41.83 46.45 -70.24
C ARG A 15 40.62 45.71 -70.82
N LEU A 16 40.27 44.53 -70.31
CA LEU A 16 39.04 43.82 -70.67
C LEU A 16 37.82 44.38 -69.93
N GLU A 17 38.04 44.98 -68.75
CA GLU A 17 36.95 45.58 -67.95
C GLU A 17 36.18 46.63 -68.76
N GLY A 18 34.86 46.46 -68.86
CA GLY A 18 33.97 47.40 -69.56
C GLY A 18 33.99 47.32 -71.09
N LEU A 19 34.73 46.38 -71.69
CA LEU A 19 34.68 46.16 -73.15
C LEU A 19 33.46 45.35 -73.57
N SER A 20 32.98 45.60 -74.80
CA SER A 20 32.03 44.70 -75.46
C SER A 20 32.69 43.35 -75.77
N ALA A 21 31.89 42.29 -75.89
CA ALA A 21 32.38 40.95 -76.21
C ALA A 21 33.23 40.90 -77.51
N SER A 22 32.91 41.74 -78.50
CA SER A 22 33.68 41.85 -79.75
C SER A 22 35.02 42.57 -79.54
N ALA A 23 35.03 43.67 -78.78
CA ALA A 23 36.25 44.43 -78.47
C ALA A 23 37.21 43.63 -77.58
N ALA A 24 36.70 42.89 -76.59
CA ALA A 24 37.47 41.99 -75.75
C ALA A 24 38.14 40.88 -76.57
N ARG A 25 37.43 40.31 -77.55
CA ARG A 25 37.96 39.31 -78.48
C ARG A 25 39.07 39.85 -79.38
N GLU A 26 38.86 41.01 -79.99
CA GLU A 26 39.88 41.62 -80.86
C GLU A 26 41.14 42.01 -80.08
N LEU A 27 40.97 42.49 -78.85
CA LEU A 27 42.07 42.79 -77.96
C LEU A 27 42.89 41.53 -77.65
N LEU A 28 42.25 40.45 -77.21
CA LEU A 28 42.96 39.21 -76.87
C LEU A 28 43.62 38.56 -78.09
N LEU A 29 42.99 38.58 -79.26
CA LEU A 29 43.62 38.10 -80.51
C LEU A 29 44.90 38.87 -80.85
N ARG A 30 44.89 40.19 -80.64
CA ARG A 30 46.06 41.03 -80.87
C ARG A 30 47.17 40.75 -79.85
N GLU A 31 46.85 40.64 -78.57
CA GLU A 31 47.85 40.41 -77.52
C GLU A 31 48.43 38.98 -77.62
N LEU A 32 47.64 37.95 -77.96
CA LEU A 32 48.12 36.60 -78.24
C LEU A 32 49.12 36.57 -79.42
N ARG A 33 48.85 37.32 -80.50
CA ARG A 33 49.82 37.48 -81.62
C ARG A 33 51.09 38.21 -81.22
N GLN A 34 51.04 39.03 -80.18
CA GLN A 34 52.18 39.75 -79.62
C GLN A 34 52.92 38.93 -78.54
N GLY A 35 52.53 37.66 -78.33
CA GLY A 35 53.21 36.75 -77.42
C GLY A 35 52.61 36.68 -76.01
N LEU A 36 51.37 37.13 -75.80
CA LEU A 36 50.66 36.87 -74.53
C LEU A 36 50.57 35.36 -74.30
N ALA A 37 51.11 34.88 -73.17
CA ALA A 37 50.88 33.53 -72.72
C ALA A 37 49.45 33.41 -72.16
N ALA A 38 48.67 32.47 -72.69
CA ALA A 38 47.25 32.34 -72.36
C ALA A 38 47.00 31.91 -70.90
N ASP A 39 48.01 31.29 -70.26
CA ASP A 39 48.00 30.76 -68.90
C ASP A 39 48.85 31.55 -67.89
N GLU A 40 49.50 32.62 -68.31
CA GLU A 40 50.26 33.44 -67.37
C GLU A 40 49.37 34.52 -66.76
N PRO A 41 49.34 34.65 -65.43
CA PRO A 41 48.64 35.74 -64.79
C PRO A 41 49.38 37.05 -65.05
N ASP A 42 48.61 38.12 -65.16
CA ASP A 42 49.21 39.43 -65.29
C ASP A 42 49.73 40.00 -63.96
N SER A 43 50.16 41.25 -63.96
CA SER A 43 50.68 41.95 -62.77
C SER A 43 49.67 42.08 -61.61
N SER A 44 48.37 41.84 -61.85
CA SER A 44 47.33 41.76 -60.82
C SER A 44 47.08 40.35 -60.29
N GLY A 45 47.75 39.34 -60.85
CA GLY A 45 47.55 37.95 -60.52
C GLY A 45 46.35 37.30 -61.22
N GLU A 46 45.68 38.03 -62.14
CA GLU A 46 44.49 37.55 -62.84
C GLU A 46 44.85 36.91 -64.18
N LEU A 47 44.22 35.77 -64.48
CA LEU A 47 44.38 35.06 -65.74
C LEU A 47 43.50 35.70 -66.83
N PRO A 48 43.97 35.78 -68.09
CA PRO A 48 43.15 36.22 -69.22
C PRO A 48 41.81 35.46 -69.31
N LEU A 49 41.83 34.16 -69.03
CA LEU A 49 40.64 33.30 -69.03
C LEU A 49 39.65 33.66 -67.90
N ALA A 50 40.15 33.93 -66.69
CA ALA A 50 39.32 34.35 -65.56
C ALA A 50 38.69 35.74 -65.77
N ALA A 51 39.45 36.68 -66.33
CA ALA A 51 38.95 38.02 -66.65
C ALA A 51 37.83 37.99 -67.70
N VAL A 52 37.93 37.09 -68.69
CA VAL A 52 36.86 36.86 -69.68
C VAL A 52 35.58 36.32 -69.04
N LEU A 53 35.68 35.42 -68.04
CA LEU A 53 34.51 34.88 -67.33
C LEU A 53 33.77 35.93 -66.51
N ARG A 54 34.50 36.95 -65.99
CA ARG A 54 33.94 38.08 -65.24
C ARG A 54 33.25 39.12 -66.12
N LEU A 55 33.39 39.04 -67.45
CA LEU A 55 32.66 39.95 -68.34
C LEU A 55 31.16 39.70 -68.24
N ASP A 56 30.42 40.80 -68.25
CA ASP A 56 28.96 40.78 -68.20
C ASP A 56 28.39 39.93 -69.36
N GLN A 57 28.92 40.07 -70.57
CA GLN A 57 28.45 39.34 -71.75
C GLN A 57 29.31 38.10 -72.05
N PRO A 58 28.72 36.98 -72.51
CA PRO A 58 29.50 35.82 -72.97
C PRO A 58 30.43 36.27 -74.11
N CYS A 59 31.72 36.01 -73.96
CA CYS A 59 32.72 36.53 -74.88
C CYS A 59 33.28 35.38 -75.72
N PRO A 60 33.22 35.45 -77.07
CA PRO A 60 33.88 34.47 -77.94
C PRO A 60 35.40 34.41 -77.77
N ALA A 61 36.00 35.34 -77.02
CA ALA A 61 37.39 35.27 -76.62
C ALA A 61 37.70 34.08 -75.71
N LEU A 62 36.69 33.50 -75.03
CA LEU A 62 36.83 32.28 -74.25
C LEU A 62 37.39 31.14 -75.12
N GLU A 63 36.77 30.88 -76.27
CA GLU A 63 37.26 29.85 -77.22
C GLU A 63 38.65 30.16 -77.76
N VAL A 64 38.95 31.44 -77.97
CA VAL A 64 40.26 31.87 -78.50
C VAL A 64 41.35 31.56 -77.49
N LEU A 65 41.12 31.82 -76.21
CA LEU A 65 42.08 31.53 -75.14
C LEU A 65 42.25 30.03 -74.93
N LEU A 66 41.15 29.26 -74.92
CA LEU A 66 41.20 27.80 -74.80
C LEU A 66 41.95 27.16 -75.97
N LYS A 67 41.70 27.59 -77.22
CA LYS A 67 42.45 27.14 -78.42
C LYS A 67 43.92 27.57 -78.40
N ALA A 68 44.25 28.67 -77.71
CA ALA A 68 45.63 29.12 -77.53
C ALA A 68 46.35 28.37 -76.39
N GLY A 69 45.71 27.37 -75.78
CA GLY A 69 46.29 26.52 -74.76
C GLY A 69 46.00 26.96 -73.33
N ALA A 70 45.03 27.87 -73.09
CA ALA A 70 44.65 28.23 -71.74
C ALA A 70 44.05 27.03 -70.99
N SER A 71 44.62 26.70 -69.84
CA SER A 71 44.16 25.69 -68.91
C SER A 71 42.90 26.14 -68.17
N ALA A 72 41.87 25.29 -68.18
CA ALA A 72 40.65 25.50 -67.39
C ALA A 72 40.78 25.06 -65.92
N SER A 73 41.93 24.49 -65.50
CA SER A 73 42.11 23.88 -64.18
C SER A 73 42.65 24.80 -63.08
N ASP A 74 42.95 26.06 -63.40
CA ASP A 74 43.47 27.01 -62.41
C ASP A 74 42.38 27.46 -61.42
N SER A 75 42.70 27.51 -60.13
CA SER A 75 41.74 27.87 -59.07
C SER A 75 41.11 29.25 -59.25
N ARG A 76 41.79 30.19 -59.92
CA ARG A 76 41.26 31.54 -60.19
C ARG A 76 40.13 31.54 -61.22
N ILE A 77 40.08 30.51 -62.06
CA ILE A 77 38.99 30.29 -63.03
C ILE A 77 37.74 29.83 -62.29
N ALA A 78 37.89 29.03 -61.23
CA ALA A 78 36.80 28.61 -60.36
C ALA A 78 36.05 29.82 -59.79
N ASP A 79 36.75 30.73 -59.13
CA ASP A 79 36.14 31.92 -58.51
C ASP A 79 35.37 32.78 -59.53
N ALA A 80 35.91 32.94 -60.75
CA ALA A 80 35.27 33.69 -61.82
C ALA A 80 34.05 32.95 -62.41
N LEU A 81 34.13 31.62 -62.53
CA LEU A 81 33.04 30.77 -63.00
C LEU A 81 31.86 30.77 -62.02
N PHE A 82 32.11 30.61 -60.71
CA PHE A 82 31.07 30.65 -59.69
C PHE A 82 30.41 32.03 -59.60
N ALA A 83 31.18 33.11 -59.72
CA ALA A 83 30.63 34.46 -59.81
C ALA A 83 29.71 34.63 -61.03
N ARG A 84 30.05 34.03 -62.17
CA ARG A 84 29.24 34.05 -63.39
C ARG A 84 27.95 33.22 -63.25
N LEU A 85 28.01 32.04 -62.62
CA LEU A 85 26.83 31.20 -62.38
C LEU A 85 25.79 31.88 -61.49
N ARG A 86 26.23 32.71 -60.54
CA ARG A 86 25.34 33.53 -59.70
C ARG A 86 24.53 34.57 -60.47
N LEU A 87 24.95 34.94 -61.68
CA LEU A 87 24.21 35.89 -62.53
C LEU A 87 22.96 35.26 -63.19
N GLN A 88 22.76 33.94 -63.08
CA GLN A 88 21.58 33.19 -63.56
C GLN A 88 21.21 33.53 -65.01
N ARG A 89 22.19 33.42 -65.92
CA ARG A 89 22.04 33.75 -67.33
C ARG A 89 22.10 32.49 -68.21
N PRO A 90 21.19 32.34 -69.20
CA PRO A 90 21.10 31.13 -70.01
C PRO A 90 22.36 30.84 -70.83
N GLU A 91 23.20 31.85 -71.10
CA GLU A 91 24.46 31.72 -71.82
C GLU A 91 25.59 31.07 -70.97
N ASN A 92 25.31 30.78 -69.69
CA ASN A 92 26.22 30.05 -68.80
C ASN A 92 26.43 28.60 -69.23
N ARG A 93 25.41 27.97 -69.83
CA ARG A 93 25.52 26.59 -70.32
C ARG A 93 26.65 26.41 -71.35
N ASN A 94 26.69 27.25 -72.38
CA ASN A 94 27.73 27.22 -73.41
C ASN A 94 29.13 27.50 -72.82
N THR A 95 29.21 28.42 -71.85
CA THR A 95 30.47 28.78 -71.18
C THR A 95 31.03 27.59 -70.40
N VAL A 96 30.20 26.92 -69.61
CA VAL A 96 30.60 25.76 -68.80
C VAL A 96 30.92 24.57 -69.70
N GLN A 97 30.14 24.34 -70.75
CA GLN A 97 30.40 23.26 -71.72
C GLN A 97 31.79 23.42 -72.38
N LEU A 98 32.13 24.63 -72.87
CA LEU A 98 33.44 24.89 -73.47
C LEU A 98 34.60 24.69 -72.49
N LEU A 99 34.39 25.02 -71.21
CA LEU A 99 35.38 24.79 -70.16
C LEU A 99 35.54 23.30 -69.84
N LEU A 100 34.45 22.53 -69.75
CA LEU A 100 34.47 21.07 -69.56
C LEU A 100 35.19 20.36 -70.71
N GLU A 101 34.90 20.75 -71.96
CA GLU A 101 35.60 20.24 -73.15
C GLU A 101 37.10 20.55 -73.14
N SER A 102 37.51 21.60 -72.42
CA SER A 102 38.90 22.03 -72.26
C SER A 102 39.55 21.56 -70.96
N GLY A 103 38.95 20.59 -70.25
CA GLY A 103 39.54 19.95 -69.08
C GLY A 103 39.21 20.61 -67.74
N LEU A 104 38.13 21.40 -67.63
CA LEU A 104 37.59 21.84 -66.34
C LEU A 104 37.17 20.62 -65.51
N ASP A 105 37.57 20.60 -64.24
CA ASP A 105 37.09 19.57 -63.31
C ASP A 105 35.58 19.77 -63.04
N ALA A 106 34.78 18.76 -63.38
CA ALA A 106 33.34 18.76 -63.13
C ALA A 106 32.99 18.77 -61.62
N ASN A 107 33.96 18.44 -60.76
CA ASN A 107 33.85 18.43 -59.29
C ASN A 107 34.40 19.71 -58.63
N LEU A 108 34.66 20.74 -59.41
CA LEU A 108 35.16 22.01 -58.90
C LEU A 108 34.25 22.54 -57.77
N ALA A 109 34.87 23.02 -56.70
CA ALA A 109 34.18 23.64 -55.56
C ALA A 109 34.61 25.09 -55.40
N ASP A 110 33.68 25.95 -54.95
CA ASP A 110 33.93 27.37 -54.77
C ASP A 110 34.85 27.63 -53.56
N SER A 111 36.10 28.00 -53.84
CA SER A 111 37.08 28.35 -52.81
C SER A 111 37.05 29.82 -52.37
N SER A 112 36.12 30.62 -52.90
CA SER A 112 36.12 32.06 -52.63
C SER A 112 35.78 32.38 -51.15
N PRO A 113 36.40 33.41 -50.56
CA PRO A 113 36.22 33.73 -49.15
C PRO A 113 34.76 34.03 -48.80
N GLY A 114 34.19 33.29 -47.85
CA GLY A 114 32.80 33.45 -47.40
C GLY A 114 31.76 32.67 -48.21
N CYS A 115 32.18 31.88 -49.20
CA CYS A 115 31.30 30.99 -49.96
C CYS A 115 31.24 29.58 -49.35
N SER A 116 30.18 28.83 -49.65
CA SER A 116 29.89 27.58 -48.97
C SER A 116 30.68 26.36 -49.44
N SER A 117 31.83 26.52 -50.10
CA SER A 117 32.49 25.41 -50.81
C SER A 117 31.52 24.67 -51.74
N GLU A 118 30.64 25.42 -52.40
CA GLU A 118 29.58 24.88 -53.24
C GLU A 118 30.19 24.20 -54.47
N THR A 119 29.79 22.95 -54.77
CA THR A 119 30.25 22.27 -55.99
C THR A 119 29.62 22.91 -57.22
N LEU A 120 30.27 22.76 -58.37
CA LEU A 120 29.77 23.27 -59.65
C LEU A 120 28.35 22.75 -59.92
N LEU A 121 28.09 21.49 -59.60
CA LEU A 121 26.76 20.88 -59.69
C LEU A 121 25.74 21.59 -58.78
N ILE A 122 26.05 21.85 -57.51
CA ILE A 122 25.11 22.54 -56.60
C ILE A 122 24.85 23.99 -57.08
N ALA A 123 25.89 24.69 -57.53
CA ALA A 123 25.77 26.06 -58.04
C ALA A 123 24.87 26.13 -59.29
N THR A 124 24.94 25.14 -60.20
CA THR A 124 24.05 25.07 -61.37
C THR A 124 22.59 24.81 -60.99
N VAL A 125 22.33 23.90 -60.05
CA VAL A 125 20.97 23.67 -59.51
C VAL A 125 20.45 24.92 -58.80
N ARG A 126 21.30 25.63 -58.06
CA ARG A 126 20.94 26.90 -57.42
C ARG A 126 20.66 28.00 -58.44
N ALA A 127 21.40 28.05 -59.54
CA ALA A 127 21.17 28.99 -60.63
C ALA A 127 19.89 28.68 -61.44
N GLY A 128 19.36 27.46 -61.36
CA GLY A 128 18.18 27.03 -62.14
C GLY A 128 18.53 26.66 -63.60
N GLU A 129 19.79 26.33 -63.85
CA GLU A 129 20.29 25.92 -65.17
C GLU A 129 20.09 24.42 -65.38
N ASP A 130 18.82 23.97 -65.41
CA ASP A 130 18.45 22.55 -65.42
C ASP A 130 19.12 21.77 -66.56
N GLY A 131 19.29 22.38 -67.73
CA GLY A 131 19.95 21.78 -68.89
C GLY A 131 21.45 21.54 -68.71
N LEU A 132 22.11 22.29 -67.81
CA LEU A 132 23.54 22.14 -67.52
C LEU A 132 23.81 21.04 -66.48
N VAL A 133 22.80 20.63 -65.70
CA VAL A 133 22.89 19.53 -64.74
C VAL A 133 23.23 18.21 -65.44
N GLU A 134 22.58 17.91 -66.56
CA GLU A 134 22.87 16.68 -67.32
C GLU A 134 24.26 16.69 -67.94
N ASP A 135 24.70 17.84 -68.45
CA ASP A 135 26.01 18.03 -69.07
C ASP A 135 27.14 17.84 -68.04
N LEU A 136 26.98 18.40 -66.84
CA LEU A 136 27.95 18.21 -65.74
C LEU A 136 28.01 16.77 -65.24
N LEU A 137 26.85 16.13 -65.06
CA LEU A 137 26.80 14.72 -64.66
C LEU A 137 27.36 13.80 -65.76
N ALA A 138 27.26 14.18 -67.03
CA ALA A 138 27.89 13.46 -68.14
C ALA A 138 29.42 13.66 -68.17
N ALA A 139 29.89 14.82 -67.73
CA ALA A 139 31.32 15.15 -67.58
C ALA A 139 31.96 14.58 -66.30
N GLY A 140 31.23 13.80 -65.50
CA GLY A 140 31.75 13.13 -64.31
C GLY A 140 31.64 13.94 -63.01
N ALA A 141 30.73 14.91 -62.94
CA ALA A 141 30.40 15.56 -61.67
C ALA A 141 29.85 14.53 -60.66
N ASP A 142 30.33 14.61 -59.43
CA ASP A 142 29.90 13.82 -58.30
C ASP A 142 28.48 14.26 -57.93
N VAL A 143 27.53 13.39 -58.27
CA VAL A 143 26.11 13.56 -58.01
C VAL A 143 25.80 13.75 -56.51
N ASN A 144 26.66 13.22 -55.63
CA ASN A 144 26.54 13.33 -54.18
C ASN A 144 27.55 14.31 -53.56
N GLY A 145 28.27 15.08 -54.38
CA GLY A 145 29.16 16.13 -53.93
C GLY A 145 28.42 17.12 -53.04
N ALA A 146 28.97 17.37 -51.85
CA ALA A 146 28.34 18.19 -50.82
C ALA A 146 29.12 19.49 -50.58
N ASP A 147 28.38 20.55 -50.24
CA ASP A 147 28.97 21.82 -49.80
C ASP A 147 29.47 21.73 -48.33
N GLN A 148 30.04 22.82 -47.80
CA GLN A 148 30.54 22.88 -46.41
C GLN A 148 29.46 22.63 -45.35
N HIS A 149 28.19 22.76 -45.72
CA HIS A 149 27.03 22.52 -44.87
C HIS A 149 26.46 21.11 -45.10
N GLY A 150 27.11 20.26 -45.89
CA GLY A 150 26.64 18.92 -46.21
C GLY A 150 25.44 18.90 -47.17
N ASN A 151 25.10 20.02 -47.81
CA ASN A 151 24.02 20.03 -48.80
C ASN A 151 24.53 19.47 -50.12
N THR A 152 23.83 18.48 -50.66
CA THR A 152 24.06 17.96 -52.01
C THR A 152 23.21 18.70 -53.04
N ALA A 153 23.48 18.47 -54.33
CA ALA A 153 22.66 19.01 -55.41
C ALA A 153 21.17 18.63 -55.25
N LEU A 154 20.91 17.44 -54.70
CA LEU A 154 19.55 16.95 -54.43
C LEU A 154 18.86 17.74 -53.30
N HIS A 155 19.58 18.19 -52.27
CA HIS A 155 19.03 19.04 -51.21
C HIS A 155 18.56 20.40 -51.76
N VAL A 156 19.34 20.99 -52.68
CA VAL A 156 18.99 22.27 -53.30
C VAL A 156 17.84 22.11 -54.29
N ALA A 157 17.83 21.04 -55.09
CA ALA A 157 16.71 20.72 -55.98
C ALA A 157 15.40 20.50 -55.19
N ALA A 158 15.50 19.79 -54.06
CA ALA A 158 14.41 19.54 -53.12
C ALA A 158 13.85 20.84 -52.53
N ALA A 159 14.70 21.70 -51.97
CA ALA A 159 14.28 22.96 -51.35
C ALA A 159 13.62 23.95 -52.34
N LYS A 160 14.02 23.88 -53.62
CA LYS A 160 13.44 24.67 -54.72
C LYS A 160 12.22 24.01 -55.36
N ALA A 161 11.84 22.79 -54.94
CA ALA A 161 10.80 21.97 -55.52
C ALA A 161 10.93 21.79 -57.05
N SER A 162 12.17 21.64 -57.54
CA SER A 162 12.45 21.35 -58.95
C SER A 162 12.39 19.84 -59.20
N GLU A 163 11.22 19.36 -59.61
CA GLU A 163 10.95 17.95 -59.90
C GLU A 163 11.87 17.40 -61.00
N ALA A 164 12.02 18.13 -62.12
CA ALA A 164 12.83 17.70 -63.26
C ALA A 164 14.31 17.50 -62.88
N VAL A 165 14.89 18.43 -62.11
CA VAL A 165 16.28 18.33 -61.65
C VAL A 165 16.45 17.23 -60.62
N ALA A 166 15.53 17.11 -59.66
CA ALA A 166 15.56 16.03 -58.68
C ALA A 166 15.47 14.65 -59.35
N GLU A 167 14.65 14.50 -60.39
CA GLU A 167 14.54 13.27 -61.17
C GLU A 167 15.84 12.94 -61.93
N ILE A 168 16.46 13.94 -62.59
CA ILE A 168 17.76 13.78 -63.26
C ILE A 168 18.83 13.32 -62.27
N LEU A 169 18.91 13.96 -61.10
CA LEU A 169 19.87 13.62 -60.06
C LEU A 169 19.65 12.20 -59.54
N LEU A 170 18.42 11.81 -59.22
CA LEU A 170 18.08 10.45 -58.78
C LEU A 170 18.44 9.40 -59.84
N ARG A 171 18.14 9.65 -61.13
CA ARG A 171 18.50 8.75 -62.24
C ARG A 171 20.01 8.57 -62.39
N ARG A 172 20.80 9.56 -62.00
CA ARG A 172 22.27 9.53 -62.02
C ARG A 172 22.90 9.04 -60.70
N GLY A 173 22.09 8.54 -59.76
CA GLY A 173 22.57 7.92 -58.51
C GLY A 173 22.69 8.87 -57.32
N ALA A 174 21.98 10.01 -57.32
CA ALA A 174 21.87 10.85 -56.14
C ALA A 174 21.18 10.09 -55.00
N SER A 175 21.75 10.17 -53.81
CA SER A 175 21.16 9.57 -52.62
C SER A 175 20.22 10.56 -51.93
N ALA A 176 18.94 10.18 -51.83
CA ALA A 176 17.92 10.93 -51.11
C ALA A 176 18.06 10.85 -49.57
N THR A 177 18.92 9.96 -49.05
CA THR A 177 19.08 9.69 -47.61
C THR A 177 20.26 10.43 -46.97
N VAL A 178 21.12 11.08 -47.77
CA VAL A 178 22.24 11.88 -47.27
C VAL A 178 21.69 13.00 -46.39
N LYS A 179 22.28 13.20 -45.21
CA LYS A 179 21.91 14.26 -44.27
C LYS A 179 22.91 15.39 -44.34
N ASN A 180 22.41 16.63 -44.40
CA ASN A 180 23.23 17.82 -44.27
C ASN A 180 23.64 18.07 -42.80
N ALA A 181 24.37 19.15 -42.53
CA ALA A 181 24.85 19.54 -41.20
C ALA A 181 23.72 19.82 -40.19
N ASP A 182 22.52 20.17 -40.67
CA ASP A 182 21.31 20.33 -39.84
C ASP A 182 20.60 18.99 -39.56
N GLY A 183 21.13 17.88 -40.10
CA GLY A 183 20.53 16.55 -40.01
C GLY A 183 19.36 16.33 -40.96
N HIS A 184 19.13 17.24 -41.92
CA HIS A 184 18.04 17.15 -42.89
C HIS A 184 18.45 16.30 -44.09
N SER A 185 17.58 15.36 -44.48
CA SER A 185 17.67 14.68 -45.77
C SER A 185 17.08 15.55 -46.88
N ALA A 186 17.35 15.21 -48.14
CA ALA A 186 16.72 15.89 -49.27
C ALA A 186 15.17 15.83 -49.19
N VAL A 187 14.60 14.75 -48.66
CA VAL A 187 13.16 14.60 -48.41
C VAL A 187 12.66 15.66 -47.43
N LEU A 188 13.36 15.84 -46.31
CA LEU A 188 13.01 16.83 -45.29
C LEU A 188 13.22 18.26 -45.80
N SER A 189 14.24 18.51 -46.62
CA SER A 189 14.45 19.80 -47.30
C SER A 189 13.33 20.13 -48.29
N ALA A 190 12.81 19.15 -49.04
CA ALA A 190 11.64 19.35 -49.91
C ALA A 190 10.40 19.72 -49.10
N ARG A 191 10.19 19.07 -47.94
CA ARG A 191 9.07 19.38 -47.04
C ARG A 191 9.14 20.79 -46.47
N LEU A 192 10.31 21.23 -45.99
CA LEU A 192 10.49 22.53 -45.34
C LEU A 192 10.49 23.70 -46.34
N GLY A 193 10.83 23.45 -47.61
CA GLY A 193 10.90 24.47 -48.65
C GLY A 193 11.93 25.57 -48.34
N ALA A 194 11.75 26.75 -48.92
CA ALA A 194 12.58 27.94 -48.65
C ALA A 194 12.12 28.75 -47.41
N ILE A 195 11.50 28.10 -46.41
CA ILE A 195 10.96 28.76 -45.20
C ILE A 195 11.45 28.02 -43.94
N ALA A 196 11.69 28.81 -42.89
CA ALA A 196 12.49 28.58 -41.69
C ALA A 196 12.25 27.29 -40.84
N PRO A 197 13.20 26.93 -39.95
CA PRO A 197 13.24 25.68 -39.16
C PRO A 197 12.20 25.53 -38.04
N ALA A 198 11.14 26.36 -38.01
CA ALA A 198 10.33 26.58 -36.81
C ALA A 198 9.23 25.53 -36.53
N LEU A 199 9.07 24.50 -37.36
CA LEU A 199 8.05 23.45 -37.17
C LEU A 199 8.68 22.06 -37.18
N ARG A 200 9.53 21.78 -36.19
CA ARG A 200 9.86 20.40 -35.82
C ARG A 200 8.88 19.97 -34.73
N LEU A 201 7.96 19.06 -35.04
CA LEU A 201 7.22 18.33 -34.01
C LEU A 201 8.21 17.34 -33.38
N SER A 202 8.72 17.67 -32.20
CA SER A 202 9.50 16.69 -31.42
C SER A 202 8.56 15.59 -30.92
N PRO A 203 9.03 14.33 -30.75
CA PRO A 203 8.25 13.25 -30.17
C PRO A 203 7.75 13.50 -28.73
N ALA A 204 8.25 14.55 -28.06
CA ALA A 204 8.04 14.80 -26.63
C ALA A 204 6.94 15.83 -26.30
N GLY A 205 6.27 16.42 -27.31
CA GLY A 205 5.21 17.41 -27.08
C GLY A 205 3.81 16.79 -27.09
N GLY A 206 3.12 16.79 -25.94
CA GLY A 206 1.71 16.42 -25.86
C GLY A 206 0.82 17.19 -26.85
N TRP A 207 -0.14 16.49 -27.46
CA TRP A 207 -0.95 16.95 -28.58
C TRP A 207 -1.89 18.14 -28.26
N ALA A 208 -2.29 18.85 -29.33
CA ALA A 208 -3.29 19.92 -29.33
C ALA A 208 -4.69 19.38 -29.00
N ALA A 209 -5.25 19.75 -27.85
CA ALA A 209 -6.62 19.37 -27.50
C ALA A 209 -7.63 19.95 -28.51
N LYS A 210 -8.52 19.10 -29.03
CA LYS A 210 -9.68 19.54 -29.82
C LYS A 210 -10.66 20.25 -28.88
N GLU A 211 -10.64 21.58 -28.85
CA GLU A 211 -11.72 22.36 -28.23
C GLU A 211 -12.79 22.66 -29.27
N VAL A 212 -13.85 21.84 -29.28
CA VAL A 212 -15.09 22.24 -29.94
C VAL A 212 -15.76 23.25 -29.01
N VAL A 213 -15.93 24.50 -29.44
CA VAL A 213 -16.72 25.47 -28.69
C VAL A 213 -18.18 25.04 -28.76
N SER A 214 -18.59 24.18 -27.84
CA SER A 214 -19.95 23.65 -27.75
C SER A 214 -20.83 24.64 -26.98
N ALA A 215 -21.27 25.72 -27.62
CA ALA A 215 -22.29 26.56 -27.00
C ALA A 215 -23.26 27.12 -28.04
N LYS A 216 -24.55 27.12 -27.67
CA LYS A 216 -25.67 27.68 -28.46
C LYS A 216 -25.58 29.21 -28.67
N VAL A 217 -24.46 29.86 -28.33
CA VAL A 217 -24.22 31.31 -28.37
C VAL A 217 -22.76 31.57 -28.77
N PRO A 218 -22.45 32.63 -29.57
CA PRO A 218 -21.08 32.97 -29.97
C PRO A 218 -20.12 33.10 -28.77
N GLY A 219 -18.96 32.45 -28.84
CA GLY A 219 -17.91 32.50 -27.82
C GLY A 219 -16.81 33.53 -28.16
N LYS A 220 -16.00 33.93 -27.19
CA LYS A 220 -14.84 34.80 -27.41
C LYS A 220 -13.54 34.07 -27.07
N LEU A 221 -12.66 33.90 -28.05
CA LEU A 221 -11.31 33.33 -27.87
C LEU A 221 -10.27 34.33 -28.40
N ASP A 222 -9.32 34.74 -27.57
CA ASP A 222 -8.30 35.77 -27.86
C ASP A 222 -8.86 37.02 -28.57
N GLY A 223 -9.95 37.57 -28.03
CA GLY A 223 -10.53 38.85 -28.48
C GLY A 223 -11.39 38.77 -29.74
N ARG A 224 -11.39 37.65 -30.48
CA ARG A 224 -12.25 37.40 -31.64
C ARG A 224 -13.56 36.72 -31.21
N VAL A 225 -14.68 37.13 -31.81
CA VAL A 225 -16.01 36.49 -31.65
C VAL A 225 -16.09 35.32 -32.64
N LEU A 226 -16.38 34.12 -32.14
CA LEU A 226 -16.52 32.89 -32.91
C LEU A 226 -18.01 32.56 -33.10
N ASP A 227 -18.40 32.13 -34.30
CA ASP A 227 -19.77 31.74 -34.59
C ASP A 227 -20.11 30.34 -34.04
N VAL A 228 -21.39 30.07 -33.81
CA VAL A 228 -21.86 28.79 -33.26
C VAL A 228 -21.58 27.66 -34.26
N GLY A 229 -20.71 26.72 -33.88
CA GLY A 229 -20.33 25.55 -34.69
C GLY A 229 -19.01 25.69 -35.47
N GLU A 230 -18.30 26.81 -35.33
CA GLU A 230 -17.00 27.01 -35.98
C GLU A 230 -15.91 26.13 -35.35
N GLU A 231 -15.26 25.26 -36.14
CA GLU A 231 -14.18 24.39 -35.66
C GLU A 231 -12.86 25.17 -35.58
N VAL A 232 -12.26 25.20 -34.37
CA VAL A 232 -11.01 25.91 -34.09
C VAL A 232 -9.99 24.96 -33.48
N TRP A 233 -8.77 24.99 -34.01
CA TRP A 233 -7.65 24.17 -33.55
C TRP A 233 -6.62 25.07 -32.88
N ARG A 234 -6.23 24.76 -31.62
CA ARG A 234 -5.26 25.58 -30.87
C ARG A 234 -3.93 24.85 -30.69
N CYS A 235 -2.85 25.46 -31.14
CA CYS A 235 -1.50 24.94 -30.92
C CYS A 235 -1.14 25.07 -29.43
N PRO A 236 -0.77 23.99 -28.72
CA PRO A 236 -0.49 24.04 -27.29
C PRO A 236 0.86 24.71 -26.98
N ILE A 237 1.76 24.80 -27.96
CA ILE A 237 3.10 25.39 -27.82
C ILE A 237 3.11 26.87 -28.21
N SER A 238 2.54 27.24 -29.37
CA SER A 238 2.49 28.64 -29.81
C SER A 238 1.26 29.41 -29.33
N LYS A 239 0.26 28.73 -28.75
CA LYS A 239 -1.06 29.26 -28.32
C LYS A 239 -1.95 29.79 -29.44
N GLU A 240 -1.49 29.81 -30.69
CA GLU A 240 -2.22 30.29 -31.86
C GLU A 240 -3.39 29.37 -32.26
N CYS A 241 -4.49 29.99 -32.72
CA CYS A 241 -5.74 29.32 -33.10
C CYS A 241 -5.96 29.37 -34.62
N TRP A 242 -6.40 28.25 -35.20
CA TRP A 242 -6.60 28.06 -36.64
C TRP A 242 -8.07 27.73 -36.91
N THR A 243 -8.70 28.47 -37.84
CA THR A 243 -10.03 28.16 -38.38
C THR A 243 -9.86 27.59 -39.79
N GLY A 244 -10.75 26.69 -40.22
CA GLY A 244 -10.68 25.97 -41.51
C GLY A 244 -10.70 26.82 -42.79
N SER A 245 -10.61 28.16 -42.68
CA SER A 245 -10.56 29.11 -43.80
C SER A 245 -9.23 29.84 -43.96
N ALA A 246 -8.21 29.57 -43.13
CA ALA A 246 -6.86 30.07 -43.38
C ALA A 246 -6.28 29.35 -44.61
N SER A 247 -6.03 30.08 -45.69
CA SER A 247 -5.39 29.52 -46.89
C SER A 247 -4.06 28.85 -46.50
N PRO A 248 -3.85 27.55 -46.81
CA PRO A 248 -2.61 26.87 -46.48
C PRO A 248 -1.44 27.59 -47.19
N PRO A 249 -0.25 27.68 -46.56
CA PRO A 249 0.90 28.26 -47.22
C PRO A 249 1.14 27.53 -48.54
N THR A 250 1.09 28.30 -49.62
CA THR A 250 1.15 27.85 -50.99
C THR A 250 2.52 27.24 -51.33
N ALA A 251 2.55 25.94 -51.61
CA ALA A 251 3.18 25.35 -52.80
C ALA A 251 2.86 23.84 -52.90
N PRO A 252 1.84 23.41 -53.67
CA PRO A 252 1.48 21.99 -53.83
C PRO A 252 2.60 21.10 -54.40
N ARG A 253 3.67 21.70 -54.95
CA ARG A 253 4.82 20.99 -55.56
C ARG A 253 5.79 20.42 -54.53
N ASN A 254 5.92 21.02 -53.35
CA ASN A 254 6.92 20.63 -52.35
C ASN A 254 6.67 19.21 -51.80
N HIS A 255 5.41 18.85 -51.58
CA HIS A 255 5.01 17.52 -51.10
C HIS A 255 5.12 16.45 -52.19
N GLN A 256 4.96 16.83 -53.46
CA GLN A 256 5.13 15.91 -54.59
C GLN A 256 6.61 15.54 -54.75
N VAL A 257 7.50 16.53 -54.71
CA VAL A 257 8.96 16.31 -54.74
C VAL A 257 9.41 15.55 -53.49
N ALA A 258 8.91 15.88 -52.30
CA ALA A 258 9.21 15.12 -51.08
C ALA A 258 8.75 13.66 -51.20
N ALA A 259 7.56 13.40 -51.76
CA ALA A 259 7.07 12.05 -52.01
C ALA A 259 7.93 11.29 -53.03
N MET A 260 8.33 11.93 -54.13
CA MET A 260 9.23 11.33 -55.12
C MET A 260 10.58 10.96 -54.51
N LEU A 261 11.19 11.89 -53.74
CA LEU A 261 12.46 11.66 -53.06
C LEU A 261 12.34 10.54 -52.02
N ALA A 262 11.22 10.49 -51.29
CA ALA A 262 10.96 9.44 -50.31
C ALA A 262 10.77 8.06 -50.93
N GLN A 263 10.11 7.99 -52.09
CA GLN A 263 10.01 6.74 -52.87
C GLN A 263 11.39 6.26 -53.33
N ALA A 264 12.26 7.19 -53.77
CA ALA A 264 13.61 6.86 -54.20
C ALA A 264 14.50 6.43 -53.02
N ALA A 265 14.31 7.03 -51.84
CA ALA A 265 14.99 6.63 -50.61
C ALA A 265 14.55 5.23 -50.14
N GLY A 266 13.24 4.93 -50.22
CA GLY A 266 12.66 3.63 -49.93
C GLY A 266 12.69 3.21 -48.45
N ASP A 267 13.23 4.03 -47.56
CA ASP A 267 13.29 3.77 -46.12
C ASP A 267 12.06 4.34 -45.38
N ALA A 268 11.75 3.73 -44.23
CA ALA A 268 10.56 4.09 -43.45
C ALA A 268 10.57 5.54 -42.96
N TYR A 269 11.73 6.12 -42.65
CA TYR A 269 11.83 7.49 -42.13
C TYR A 269 11.54 8.52 -43.22
N SER A 270 12.17 8.36 -44.39
CA SER A 270 11.93 9.22 -45.55
C SER A 270 10.47 9.15 -46.00
N LEU A 271 9.90 7.94 -46.06
CA LEU A 271 8.49 7.74 -46.40
C LEU A 271 7.56 8.38 -45.35
N ALA A 272 7.87 8.24 -44.06
CA ALA A 272 7.11 8.86 -42.98
C ALA A 272 7.18 10.39 -43.01
N ASP A 273 8.35 10.97 -43.27
CA ASP A 273 8.54 12.43 -43.39
C ASP A 273 7.72 13.03 -44.53
N ALA A 274 7.67 12.35 -45.68
CA ALA A 274 6.87 12.77 -46.81
C ALA A 274 5.36 12.65 -46.54
N VAL A 275 4.92 11.55 -45.91
CA VAL A 275 3.51 11.31 -45.55
C VAL A 275 3.02 12.31 -44.50
N GLU A 276 3.81 12.53 -43.44
CA GLU A 276 3.46 13.49 -42.39
C GLU A 276 3.40 14.93 -42.94
N GLY A 277 4.37 15.31 -43.78
CA GLY A 277 4.35 16.62 -44.44
C GLY A 277 3.10 16.83 -45.30
N ALA A 278 2.68 15.81 -46.06
CA ALA A 278 1.45 15.85 -46.84
C ALA A 278 0.20 15.92 -45.95
N TRP A 279 0.19 15.21 -44.82
CA TRP A 279 -0.92 15.20 -43.87
C TRP A 279 -1.11 16.56 -43.18
N LEU A 280 -0.03 17.18 -42.69
CA LEU A 280 -0.06 18.52 -42.09
C LEU A 280 -0.53 19.61 -43.08
N ALA A 281 -0.28 19.42 -44.37
CA ALA A 281 -0.76 20.31 -45.43
C ALA A 281 -2.17 19.97 -45.95
N GLY A 282 -2.86 19.01 -45.33
CA GLY A 282 -4.20 18.57 -45.75
C GLY A 282 -4.23 17.90 -47.13
N GLN A 283 -3.10 17.35 -47.60
CA GLN A 283 -2.96 16.69 -48.91
C GLN A 283 -3.04 15.15 -48.83
N ALA A 284 -3.26 14.58 -47.64
CA ALA A 284 -3.36 13.14 -47.40
C ALA A 284 -4.63 12.79 -46.60
N PRO A 285 -5.05 11.51 -46.55
CA PRO A 285 -6.22 11.09 -45.78
C PRO A 285 -6.06 11.41 -44.27
N PRO A 286 -7.14 11.74 -43.54
CA PRO A 286 -8.54 11.76 -43.98
C PRO A 286 -9.00 13.08 -44.61
N MET A 287 -8.12 14.08 -44.71
CA MET A 287 -8.46 15.43 -45.20
C MET A 287 -8.83 15.45 -46.70
N LYS A 288 -8.36 14.46 -47.45
CA LYS A 288 -8.73 14.18 -48.84
C LYS A 288 -9.13 12.72 -49.00
N SER A 289 -10.09 12.46 -49.88
CA SER A 289 -10.39 11.09 -50.29
C SER A 289 -9.23 10.49 -51.09
N GLN A 290 -9.12 9.17 -51.11
CA GLN A 290 -8.02 8.45 -51.78
C GLN A 290 -7.86 8.84 -53.26
N GLU A 291 -8.96 9.19 -53.93
CA GLU A 291 -9.00 9.60 -55.34
C GLU A 291 -8.49 11.03 -55.55
N GLU A 292 -8.51 11.87 -54.51
CA GLU A 292 -8.09 13.28 -54.54
C GLU A 292 -6.63 13.49 -54.08
N VAL A 293 -5.99 12.44 -53.54
CA VAL A 293 -4.59 12.48 -53.10
C VAL A 293 -3.67 12.24 -54.29
N HIS A 294 -2.58 13.01 -54.37
CA HIS A 294 -1.61 12.88 -55.46
C HIS A 294 -1.04 11.44 -55.51
N PRO A 295 -0.90 10.81 -56.70
CA PRO A 295 -0.45 9.43 -56.82
C PRO A 295 0.88 9.14 -56.12
N ALA A 296 1.85 10.07 -56.19
CA ALA A 296 3.13 9.93 -55.51
C ALA A 296 2.98 9.89 -53.97
N ILE A 297 2.05 10.66 -53.40
CA ILE A 297 1.80 10.69 -51.95
C ILE A 297 1.11 9.38 -51.53
N MET A 298 0.10 8.93 -52.29
CA MET A 298 -0.53 7.62 -52.04
C MET A 298 0.46 6.47 -52.16
N GLN A 299 1.37 6.53 -53.13
CA GLN A 299 2.42 5.53 -53.29
C GLN A 299 3.38 5.51 -52.10
N CYS A 300 3.74 6.68 -51.53
CA CYS A 300 4.50 6.74 -50.29
C CYS A 300 3.75 6.09 -49.12
N ILE A 301 2.45 6.36 -48.98
CA ILE A 301 1.62 5.76 -47.92
C ILE A 301 1.61 4.22 -48.06
N ILE A 302 1.45 3.71 -49.28
CA ILE A 302 1.46 2.28 -49.57
C ILE A 302 2.84 1.68 -49.26
N MET A 303 3.91 2.30 -49.74
CA MET A 303 5.28 1.85 -49.49
C MET A 303 5.61 1.87 -47.99
N LEU A 304 5.18 2.90 -47.27
CA LEU A 304 5.40 3.02 -45.83
C LEU A 304 4.70 1.89 -45.08
N VAL A 305 3.45 1.58 -45.42
CA VAL A 305 2.71 0.43 -44.86
C VAL A 305 3.48 -0.86 -45.13
N GLN A 306 3.91 -1.10 -46.37
CA GLN A 306 4.61 -2.33 -46.72
C GLN A 306 5.95 -2.47 -45.99
N VAL A 307 6.72 -1.38 -45.88
CA VAL A 307 7.99 -1.36 -45.15
C VAL A 307 7.74 -1.60 -43.66
N LEU A 308 6.79 -0.90 -43.03
CA LEU A 308 6.47 -1.08 -41.62
C LEU A 308 5.92 -2.48 -41.32
N GLN A 309 5.07 -3.04 -42.17
CA GLN A 309 4.61 -4.43 -42.04
C GLN A 309 5.77 -5.42 -42.07
N LYS A 310 6.69 -5.25 -43.02
CA LYS A 310 7.86 -6.12 -43.15
C LYS A 310 8.79 -6.00 -41.95
N GLU A 311 9.10 -4.78 -41.52
CA GLU A 311 9.98 -4.52 -40.36
C GLU A 311 9.36 -5.02 -39.05
N LEU A 312 8.07 -4.79 -38.82
CA LEU A 312 7.39 -5.29 -37.63
C LEU A 312 7.30 -6.82 -37.61
N ARG A 313 7.01 -7.48 -38.75
CA ARG A 313 7.05 -8.96 -38.83
C ARG A 313 8.44 -9.51 -38.55
N ALA A 314 9.48 -8.94 -39.16
CA ALA A 314 10.84 -9.36 -38.92
C ALA A 314 11.24 -9.16 -37.44
N ALA A 315 10.88 -8.02 -36.85
CA ALA A 315 11.14 -7.74 -35.44
C ALA A 315 10.37 -8.66 -34.49
N LEU A 316 9.14 -9.05 -34.86
CA LEU A 316 8.32 -10.03 -34.14
C LEU A 316 8.94 -11.43 -34.13
N GLU A 317 9.46 -11.90 -35.26
CA GLU A 317 10.08 -13.23 -35.39
C GLU A 317 11.28 -13.40 -34.45
N VAL A 318 12.11 -12.36 -34.30
CA VAL A 318 13.31 -12.39 -33.46
C VAL A 318 13.13 -11.75 -32.09
N ARG A 319 11.91 -11.29 -31.75
CA ARG A 319 11.61 -10.56 -30.51
C ARG A 319 12.58 -9.38 -30.26
N ASP A 320 12.86 -8.59 -31.29
CA ASP A 320 13.78 -7.44 -31.19
C ASP A 320 13.07 -6.22 -30.60
N ARG A 321 13.40 -5.88 -29.36
CA ARG A 321 12.80 -4.78 -28.60
C ARG A 321 12.92 -3.43 -29.31
N GLU A 322 14.11 -3.09 -29.80
CA GLU A 322 14.38 -1.76 -30.34
C GLU A 322 13.64 -1.56 -31.67
N ARG A 323 13.63 -2.60 -32.51
CA ARG A 323 12.91 -2.57 -33.79
C ARG A 323 11.39 -2.55 -33.62
N LEU A 324 10.85 -3.30 -32.65
CA LEU A 324 9.41 -3.26 -32.33
C LEU A 324 8.98 -1.87 -31.85
N SER A 325 9.74 -1.27 -30.93
CA SER A 325 9.48 0.09 -30.44
C SER A 325 9.53 1.12 -31.56
N ALA A 326 10.59 1.10 -32.37
CA ALA A 326 10.76 2.05 -33.48
C ALA A 326 9.67 1.90 -34.56
N GLY A 327 9.29 0.67 -34.89
CA GLY A 327 8.22 0.39 -35.86
C GLY A 327 6.84 0.87 -35.38
N LEU A 328 6.51 0.66 -34.09
CA LEU A 328 5.26 1.14 -33.49
C LEU A 328 5.21 2.66 -33.36
N GLU A 329 6.32 3.30 -32.99
CA GLU A 329 6.42 4.77 -32.98
C GLU A 329 6.23 5.35 -34.38
N MET A 330 6.79 4.70 -35.41
CA MET A 330 6.62 5.12 -36.80
C MET A 330 5.19 4.97 -37.31
N LEU A 331 4.48 3.90 -36.94
CA LEU A 331 3.06 3.77 -37.23
C LEU A 331 2.24 4.92 -36.63
N ARG A 332 2.53 5.26 -35.37
CA ARG A 332 1.90 6.39 -34.69
C ARG A 332 2.21 7.72 -35.37
N TYR A 333 3.46 7.93 -35.75
CA TYR A 333 3.94 9.16 -36.38
C TYR A 333 3.33 9.38 -37.76
N ALA A 334 3.32 8.34 -38.60
CA ALA A 334 2.82 8.41 -39.96
C ALA A 334 1.28 8.43 -40.06
N LYS A 335 0.58 8.03 -38.98
CA LYS A 335 -0.89 7.94 -38.88
C LYS A 335 -1.53 7.16 -40.02
N VAL A 336 -0.77 6.20 -40.55
CA VAL A 336 -1.25 5.30 -41.58
C VAL A 336 -1.93 4.12 -40.88
N ALA A 337 -3.07 3.69 -41.40
CA ALA A 337 -3.94 2.56 -41.01
C ALA A 337 -3.47 1.62 -39.87
N GLN A 338 -4.40 1.20 -39.01
CA GLN A 338 -4.17 0.13 -38.02
C GLN A 338 -3.68 -1.14 -38.71
N LEU A 339 -2.42 -1.52 -38.45
CA LEU A 339 -1.82 -2.70 -39.05
C LEU A 339 -2.13 -3.96 -38.22
N PRO A 340 -2.34 -5.12 -38.86
CA PRO A 340 -2.54 -6.37 -38.12
C PRO A 340 -1.31 -6.78 -37.30
N GLU A 341 -0.12 -6.29 -37.63
CA GLU A 341 1.13 -6.50 -36.89
C GLU A 341 1.24 -5.64 -35.62
N GLU A 342 0.44 -4.57 -35.49
CA GLU A 342 0.52 -3.61 -34.38
C GLU A 342 0.22 -4.27 -33.04
N GLU A 343 -0.89 -5.01 -32.95
CA GLU A 343 -1.29 -5.70 -31.72
C GLU A 343 -0.27 -6.78 -31.29
N PRO A 344 0.18 -7.71 -32.16
CA PRO A 344 1.26 -8.64 -31.83
C PRO A 344 2.56 -7.95 -31.43
N ALA A 345 2.93 -6.85 -32.08
CA ALA A 345 4.15 -6.10 -31.79
C ALA A 345 4.10 -5.49 -30.39
N ILE A 346 2.97 -4.87 -30.01
CA ILE A 346 2.72 -4.36 -28.66
C ILE A 346 2.79 -5.50 -27.63
N ARG A 347 2.11 -6.63 -27.88
CA ARG A 347 2.16 -7.83 -26.99
C ARG A 347 3.59 -8.27 -26.74
N THR A 348 4.37 -8.40 -27.82
CA THR A 348 5.73 -8.94 -27.78
C THR A 348 6.68 -7.98 -27.08
N LEU A 349 6.56 -6.67 -27.36
CA LEU A 349 7.36 -5.63 -26.72
C LEU A 349 7.12 -5.59 -25.21
N VAL A 350 5.86 -5.60 -24.77
CA VAL A 350 5.51 -5.66 -23.34
C VAL A 350 6.08 -6.91 -22.68
N ALA A 351 5.99 -8.08 -23.34
CA ALA A 351 6.54 -9.32 -22.81
C ALA A 351 8.06 -9.24 -22.62
N ILE A 352 8.81 -8.70 -23.59
CA ILE A 352 10.27 -8.53 -23.49
C ILE A 352 10.64 -7.60 -22.33
N GLU A 353 9.93 -6.48 -22.18
CA GLU A 353 10.19 -5.51 -21.12
C GLU A 353 9.89 -6.07 -19.73
N LEU A 354 8.83 -6.89 -19.60
CA LEU A 354 8.50 -7.59 -18.36
C LEU A 354 9.56 -8.65 -18.02
N GLU A 355 9.99 -9.47 -18.99
CA GLU A 355 11.04 -10.47 -18.79
C GLU A 355 12.35 -9.82 -18.31
N ALA A 356 12.76 -8.70 -18.92
CA ALA A 356 13.94 -7.94 -18.52
C ALA A 356 13.80 -7.34 -17.11
N ALA A 357 12.64 -6.76 -16.78
CA ALA A 357 12.37 -6.21 -15.45
C ALA A 357 12.40 -7.28 -14.34
N ILE A 358 11.92 -8.49 -14.65
CA ILE A 358 11.92 -9.66 -13.76
C ILE A 358 13.34 -10.21 -13.53
N ALA A 359 14.21 -10.14 -14.54
CA ALA A 359 15.60 -10.58 -14.44
C ALA A 359 16.48 -9.60 -13.64
N ALA A 360 16.15 -8.30 -13.66
CA ALA A 360 17.00 -7.25 -13.12
C ALA A 360 16.83 -6.92 -11.62
N ARG A 361 15.80 -7.42 -10.92
CA ARG A 361 15.43 -6.92 -9.57
C ARG A 361 15.27 -7.98 -8.48
N ASN A 362 15.55 -7.58 -7.23
CA ASN A 362 15.37 -8.41 -6.04
C ASN A 362 13.94 -8.30 -5.44
N GLU A 363 13.63 -9.21 -4.52
CA GLU A 363 12.27 -9.47 -3.99
C GLU A 363 11.57 -8.25 -3.35
N LEU A 364 12.34 -7.33 -2.76
CA LEU A 364 11.80 -6.13 -2.10
C LEU A 364 11.31 -5.09 -3.13
N GLU A 365 12.01 -4.98 -4.25
CA GLU A 365 11.70 -4.06 -5.34
C GLU A 365 10.49 -4.54 -6.15
N LEU A 366 10.26 -5.86 -6.26
CA LEU A 366 9.05 -6.43 -6.85
C LEU A 366 7.81 -6.18 -5.97
N LYS A 367 7.95 -6.25 -4.64
CA LYS A 367 6.87 -5.98 -3.67
C LYS A 367 6.48 -4.49 -3.60
N GLN A 368 7.46 -3.59 -3.64
CA GLN A 368 7.21 -2.14 -3.74
C GLN A 368 6.83 -1.71 -5.16
N GLY A 369 7.23 -2.49 -6.16
CA GLY A 369 7.12 -2.25 -7.60
C GLY A 369 5.77 -2.58 -8.24
N LYS A 370 4.72 -2.94 -7.48
CA LYS A 370 3.35 -3.02 -8.02
C LYS A 370 2.91 -1.71 -8.69
N ARG A 371 3.52 -0.56 -8.34
CA ARG A 371 3.37 0.71 -9.05
C ARG A 371 4.44 0.95 -10.12
N GLY A 372 5.69 0.53 -9.93
CA GLY A 372 6.80 0.82 -10.84
C GLY A 372 6.81 -0.04 -12.11
N ILE A 373 6.59 -1.35 -11.97
CA ILE A 373 6.53 -2.30 -13.10
C ILE A 373 5.22 -2.12 -13.87
N LYS A 374 4.12 -1.88 -13.13
CA LYS A 374 2.89 -1.35 -13.74
C LYS A 374 3.18 -0.05 -14.47
N ALA A 375 3.84 0.95 -13.86
CA ALA A 375 4.01 2.25 -14.49
C ALA A 375 4.78 2.21 -15.82
N GLU A 376 5.92 1.53 -15.94
CA GLU A 376 6.67 1.49 -17.21
C GLU A 376 5.95 0.67 -18.29
N ALA A 377 5.44 -0.53 -17.97
CA ALA A 377 4.69 -1.34 -18.93
C ALA A 377 3.31 -0.75 -19.30
N ILE A 378 2.66 -0.04 -18.35
CA ILE A 378 1.39 0.67 -18.56
C ILE A 378 1.60 2.00 -19.27
N LEU A 379 2.73 2.70 -19.10
CA LEU A 379 3.04 3.91 -19.87
C LEU A 379 3.20 3.58 -21.35
N SER A 380 3.82 2.45 -21.68
CA SER A 380 3.87 1.94 -23.05
C SER A 380 2.47 1.56 -23.58
N ALA A 381 1.60 0.93 -22.77
CA ALA A 381 0.25 0.53 -23.21
C ALA A 381 -0.78 1.69 -23.25
N GLN A 382 -0.67 2.69 -22.37
CA GLN A 382 -1.52 3.89 -22.35
C GLN A 382 -1.23 4.83 -23.52
N GLN A 383 -0.02 4.78 -24.09
CA GLN A 383 0.34 5.57 -25.28
C GLN A 383 -0.37 5.16 -26.58
N TYR A 384 -1.10 4.04 -26.61
CA TYR A 384 -1.82 3.53 -27.79
C TYR A 384 -3.36 3.50 -27.62
N GLU A 385 -3.92 4.25 -26.67
CA GLU A 385 -5.39 4.41 -26.46
C GLU A 385 -6.21 3.09 -26.35
N GLN A 386 -5.61 1.99 -25.89
CA GLN A 386 -6.31 0.70 -25.70
C GLN A 386 -6.64 0.46 -24.22
N THR A 387 -7.31 1.41 -23.57
CA THR A 387 -7.70 1.28 -22.15
C THR A 387 -8.80 0.23 -21.87
N GLY A 388 -9.22 -0.54 -22.88
CA GLY A 388 -10.26 -1.58 -22.77
C GLY A 388 -9.97 -2.92 -23.48
N SER A 389 -8.74 -3.17 -23.94
CA SER A 389 -8.44 -4.38 -24.73
C SER A 389 -8.18 -5.62 -23.88
N ARG A 390 -8.59 -6.79 -24.40
CA ARG A 390 -8.29 -8.15 -23.90
C ARG A 390 -6.79 -8.37 -23.65
N LEU A 391 -5.94 -7.66 -24.39
CA LEU A 391 -4.50 -7.55 -24.22
C LEU A 391 -4.03 -7.19 -22.81
N TYR A 392 -4.68 -6.19 -22.21
CA TYR A 392 -4.31 -5.69 -20.88
C TYR A 392 -4.57 -6.76 -19.81
N LYS A 393 -5.67 -7.50 -19.99
CA LYS A 393 -6.04 -8.61 -19.12
C LYS A 393 -5.10 -9.80 -19.29
N ASP A 394 -4.79 -10.18 -20.54
CA ASP A 394 -3.84 -11.26 -20.83
C ASP A 394 -2.44 -10.97 -20.24
N ALA A 395 -2.00 -9.71 -20.26
CA ALA A 395 -0.73 -9.27 -19.66
C ALA A 395 -0.77 -9.25 -18.12
N GLU A 396 -1.88 -8.82 -17.51
CA GLU A 396 -2.07 -8.93 -16.05
C GLU A 396 -2.10 -10.42 -15.61
N ASP A 397 -2.74 -11.30 -16.39
CA ASP A 397 -2.81 -12.74 -16.12
C ASP A 397 -1.43 -13.41 -16.26
N ALA A 398 -0.63 -13.03 -17.27
CA ALA A 398 0.75 -13.50 -17.42
C ALA A 398 1.67 -13.01 -16.29
N LEU A 399 1.55 -11.74 -15.88
CA LEU A 399 2.27 -11.21 -14.71
C LEU A 399 1.91 -11.99 -13.45
N GLN A 400 0.63 -12.28 -13.24
CA GLN A 400 0.17 -13.05 -12.09
C GLN A 400 0.74 -14.48 -12.11
N THR A 401 0.84 -15.11 -13.29
CA THR A 401 1.42 -16.45 -13.46
C THR A 401 2.90 -16.49 -13.09
N VAL A 402 3.72 -15.56 -13.62
CA VAL A 402 5.16 -15.53 -13.33
C VAL A 402 5.46 -15.15 -11.88
N LEU A 403 4.68 -14.23 -11.30
CA LEU A 403 4.79 -13.90 -9.88
C LEU A 403 4.48 -15.11 -9.00
N GLU A 404 3.50 -15.93 -9.37
CA GLU A 404 3.19 -17.16 -8.64
C GLU A 404 4.29 -18.21 -8.82
N GLU A 405 4.83 -18.43 -10.01
CA GLU A 405 5.96 -19.36 -10.24
C GLU A 405 7.21 -19.01 -9.42
N LYS A 406 7.63 -17.74 -9.40
CA LYS A 406 8.76 -17.30 -8.57
C LYS A 406 8.47 -17.44 -7.07
N ARG A 407 7.24 -17.15 -6.65
CA ARG A 407 6.81 -17.32 -5.26
C ARG A 407 6.86 -18.79 -4.84
N VAL A 408 6.41 -19.69 -5.72
CA VAL A 408 6.45 -21.14 -5.52
C VAL A 408 7.89 -21.63 -5.37
N GLU A 409 8.79 -21.17 -6.25
CA GLU A 409 10.22 -21.52 -6.19
C GLU A 409 10.88 -21.01 -4.90
N GLN A 410 10.56 -19.79 -4.48
CA GLN A 410 11.05 -19.21 -3.24
C GLN A 410 10.58 -20.01 -2.02
N ILE A 411 9.28 -20.34 -1.94
CA ILE A 411 8.73 -21.16 -0.86
C ILE A 411 9.42 -22.53 -0.83
N GLY A 412 9.66 -23.16 -1.99
CA GLY A 412 10.41 -24.41 -2.09
C GLY A 412 11.83 -24.33 -1.50
N ARG A 413 12.59 -23.28 -1.84
CA ARG A 413 13.94 -23.07 -1.28
C ARG A 413 13.90 -22.83 0.24
N GLN A 414 12.94 -22.04 0.71
CA GLN A 414 12.77 -21.76 2.14
C GLN A 414 12.37 -23.01 2.92
N LEU A 415 11.53 -23.87 2.34
CA LEU A 415 11.17 -25.17 2.91
C LEU A 415 12.39 -26.10 3.03
N ALA A 416 13.21 -26.20 1.99
CA ALA A 416 14.42 -27.03 2.02
C ALA A 416 15.44 -26.55 3.08
N ASP A 417 15.62 -25.23 3.18
CA ASP A 417 16.51 -24.61 4.18
C ASP A 417 15.98 -24.79 5.62
N ALA A 418 14.68 -24.60 5.83
CA ALA A 418 14.03 -24.85 7.12
C ALA A 418 14.10 -26.34 7.53
N ALA A 419 13.93 -27.26 6.57
CA ALA A 419 14.07 -28.70 6.80
C ALA A 419 15.50 -29.07 7.22
N THR A 420 16.50 -28.46 6.58
CA THR A 420 17.93 -28.67 6.91
C THR A 420 18.26 -28.17 8.31
N ARG A 421 17.71 -27.02 8.72
CA ARG A 421 17.89 -26.46 10.07
C ARG A 421 17.06 -27.15 11.16
N GLY A 422 16.04 -27.91 10.79
CA GLY A 422 15.06 -28.47 11.73
C GLY A 422 14.15 -27.41 12.36
N ASP A 423 13.87 -26.31 11.65
CA ASP A 423 12.99 -25.23 12.11
C ASP A 423 11.52 -25.58 11.88
N LEU A 424 10.88 -26.16 12.90
CA LEU A 424 9.51 -26.65 12.82
C LEU A 424 8.47 -25.55 12.61
N GLU A 425 8.72 -24.35 13.14
CA GLU A 425 7.78 -23.22 13.00
C GLU A 425 7.81 -22.65 11.59
N MET A 426 9.01 -22.48 11.04
CA MET A 426 9.17 -22.04 9.66
C MET A 426 8.62 -23.08 8.68
N LEU A 427 8.85 -24.38 8.91
CA LEU A 427 8.25 -25.46 8.13
C LEU A 427 6.72 -25.40 8.16
N HIS A 428 6.10 -25.35 9.33
CA HIS A 428 4.64 -25.33 9.43
C HIS A 428 4.02 -24.09 8.76
N SER A 429 4.58 -22.91 9.00
CA SER A 429 4.07 -21.66 8.42
C SER A 429 4.15 -21.65 6.89
N LEU A 430 5.26 -22.12 6.32
CA LEU A 430 5.43 -22.23 4.86
C LEU A 430 4.53 -23.30 4.25
N LEU A 431 4.36 -24.46 4.91
CA LEU A 431 3.44 -25.52 4.46
C LEU A 431 1.98 -25.03 4.45
N GLN A 432 1.55 -24.31 5.49
CA GLN A 432 0.20 -23.72 5.54
C GLN A 432 0.02 -22.62 4.49
N ALA A 433 1.02 -21.76 4.29
CA ALA A 433 1.00 -20.75 3.24
C ALA A 433 0.91 -21.39 1.84
N GLY A 434 1.56 -22.54 1.62
CA GLY A 434 1.44 -23.31 0.38
C GLY A 434 0.05 -23.92 0.17
N LYS A 435 -0.56 -24.49 1.22
CA LYS A 435 -1.90 -25.10 1.15
C LYS A 435 -3.03 -24.09 0.94
N THR A 436 -2.88 -22.87 1.43
CA THR A 436 -3.93 -21.83 1.43
C THR A 436 -3.82 -20.84 0.26
N SER A 437 -2.76 -20.92 -0.56
CA SER A 437 -2.55 -19.99 -1.67
C SER A 437 -3.39 -20.35 -2.92
N PRO A 438 -3.85 -19.35 -3.71
CA PRO A 438 -4.48 -19.62 -5.00
C PRO A 438 -3.45 -20.25 -5.94
N GLY A 439 -3.61 -21.53 -6.28
CA GLY A 439 -2.61 -22.34 -7.00
C GLY A 439 -1.93 -23.43 -6.15
N GLY A 440 -2.31 -23.58 -4.88
CA GLY A 440 -1.69 -24.50 -3.91
C GLY A 440 -1.52 -25.96 -4.36
N SER A 441 -2.33 -26.44 -5.32
CA SER A 441 -2.17 -27.77 -5.94
C SER A 441 -0.80 -27.97 -6.59
N LEU A 442 -0.24 -26.95 -7.23
CA LEU A 442 1.07 -27.01 -7.89
C LEU A 442 2.25 -27.04 -6.90
N LEU A 443 2.04 -26.49 -5.70
CA LEU A 443 3.03 -26.47 -4.62
C LEU A 443 3.07 -27.79 -3.88
N THR A 444 1.91 -28.39 -3.61
CA THR A 444 1.80 -29.63 -2.83
C THR A 444 2.36 -30.85 -3.57
N GLU A 445 2.45 -30.81 -4.90
CA GLU A 445 3.01 -31.90 -5.72
C GLU A 445 4.55 -31.85 -5.84
N ARG A 446 5.19 -30.79 -5.34
CA ARG A 446 6.64 -30.63 -5.45
C ARG A 446 7.41 -31.49 -4.43
N PRO A 447 8.58 -32.05 -4.80
CA PRO A 447 9.41 -32.83 -3.90
C PRO A 447 9.77 -32.10 -2.60
N GLU A 448 10.13 -30.82 -2.70
CA GLU A 448 10.55 -30.01 -1.55
C GLU A 448 9.43 -29.83 -0.52
N PHE A 449 8.18 -29.81 -0.97
CA PHE A 449 7.01 -29.70 -0.10
C PHE A 449 6.74 -31.01 0.64
N MET A 450 6.79 -32.14 -0.08
CA MET A 450 6.64 -33.48 0.50
C MET A 450 7.77 -33.79 1.51
N GLU A 451 9.00 -33.43 1.18
CA GLU A 451 10.16 -33.57 2.07
C GLU A 451 10.02 -32.72 3.33
N ALA A 452 9.51 -31.49 3.20
CA ALA A 452 9.24 -30.62 4.34
C ALA A 452 8.14 -31.17 5.28
N GLU A 453 7.07 -31.77 4.74
CA GLU A 453 6.05 -32.45 5.56
C GLU A 453 6.64 -33.64 6.34
N VAL A 454 7.48 -34.45 5.69
CA VAL A 454 8.18 -35.56 6.32
C VAL A 454 9.13 -35.05 7.41
N ALA A 455 9.88 -33.98 7.13
CA ALA A 455 10.80 -33.36 8.09
C ALA A 455 10.07 -32.81 9.31
N LEU A 456 8.94 -32.11 9.12
CA LEU A 456 8.11 -31.58 10.20
C LEU A 456 7.58 -32.72 11.09
N LYS A 457 6.98 -33.75 10.48
CA LYS A 457 6.49 -34.93 11.22
C LYS A 457 7.61 -35.62 12.02
N LYS A 458 8.79 -35.77 11.43
CA LYS A 458 9.97 -36.35 12.09
C LYS A 458 10.42 -35.49 13.28
N GLY A 459 10.47 -34.17 13.12
CA GLY A 459 10.85 -33.24 14.17
C GLY A 459 9.91 -33.25 15.37
N VAL A 460 8.59 -33.24 15.11
CA VAL A 460 7.56 -33.36 16.16
C VAL A 460 7.69 -34.68 16.91
N ARG A 461 7.85 -35.79 16.19
CA ARG A 461 8.09 -37.12 16.79
C ARG A 461 9.33 -37.12 17.70
N GLN A 462 10.44 -36.51 17.29
CA GLN A 462 11.63 -36.37 18.13
C GLN A 462 11.40 -35.48 19.35
N SER A 463 10.61 -34.42 19.22
CA SER A 463 10.17 -33.55 20.32
C SER A 463 9.39 -34.34 21.38
N LEU A 464 8.40 -35.11 20.94
CA LEU A 464 7.60 -36.01 21.79
C LEU A 464 8.46 -37.09 22.45
N GLN A 465 9.35 -37.75 21.71
CA GLN A 465 10.24 -38.78 22.26
C GLN A 465 11.19 -38.23 23.34
N ARG A 466 11.74 -37.02 23.14
CA ARG A 466 12.55 -36.33 24.16
C ARG A 466 11.74 -35.98 25.41
N ALA A 467 10.49 -35.55 25.22
CA ALA A 467 9.60 -35.28 26.35
C ALA A 467 9.26 -36.56 27.13
N ILE A 468 9.03 -37.69 26.45
CA ILE A 468 8.86 -39.00 27.09
C ILE A 468 10.12 -39.40 27.88
N ALA A 469 11.32 -39.22 27.30
CA ALA A 469 12.57 -39.62 27.94
C ALA A 469 12.93 -38.78 29.17
N THR A 470 12.56 -37.50 29.16
CA THR A 470 12.87 -36.58 30.28
C THR A 470 11.83 -36.60 31.39
N CYS A 471 10.61 -37.09 31.11
CA CYS A 471 9.44 -37.04 32.00
C CYS A 471 9.21 -35.65 32.64
N SER A 472 9.70 -34.57 32.02
CA SER A 472 9.58 -33.23 32.55
C SER A 472 8.24 -32.63 32.14
N ARG A 473 7.44 -32.18 33.11
CA ARG A 473 6.15 -31.51 32.87
C ARG A 473 6.24 -30.39 31.82
N LYS A 474 7.30 -29.58 31.88
CA LYS A 474 7.49 -28.46 30.93
C LYS A 474 7.80 -28.96 29.51
N ALA A 475 8.56 -30.05 29.39
CA ALA A 475 8.89 -30.65 28.10
C ALA A 475 7.66 -31.34 27.48
N VAL A 476 6.89 -32.05 28.31
CA VAL A 476 5.62 -32.70 27.97
C VAL A 476 4.61 -31.71 27.40
N ARG A 477 4.27 -30.65 28.16
CA ARG A 477 3.32 -29.64 27.69
C ARG A 477 3.76 -28.96 26.41
N LYS A 478 5.05 -28.62 26.30
CA LYS A 478 5.61 -28.01 25.09
C LYS A 478 5.48 -28.94 23.88
N ALA A 479 5.80 -30.22 24.04
CA ALA A 479 5.77 -31.18 22.95
C ALA A 479 4.34 -31.52 22.51
N CYS A 480 3.38 -31.63 23.43
CA CYS A 480 1.97 -31.83 23.10
C CYS A 480 1.39 -30.61 22.37
N ALA A 481 1.61 -29.40 22.89
CA ALA A 481 1.15 -28.16 22.24
C ALA A 481 1.77 -27.98 20.85
N GLU A 482 3.04 -28.35 20.68
CA GLU A 482 3.72 -28.35 19.38
C GLU A 482 3.09 -29.38 18.42
N ALA A 483 2.76 -30.58 18.90
CA ALA A 483 2.09 -31.60 18.10
C ALA A 483 0.67 -31.19 17.70
N GLU A 484 -0.12 -30.62 18.60
CA GLU A 484 -1.45 -30.07 18.31
C GLU A 484 -1.38 -28.92 17.30
N LYS A 485 -0.51 -27.92 17.53
CA LYS A 485 -0.28 -26.78 16.63
C LYS A 485 0.01 -27.25 15.21
N TYR A 486 0.76 -28.35 15.08
CA TYR A 486 1.18 -28.88 13.78
C TYR A 486 0.31 -30.02 13.25
N GLY A 487 -0.77 -30.41 13.95
CA GLY A 487 -1.74 -31.41 13.50
C GLY A 487 -1.27 -32.86 13.59
N TYR A 488 -0.42 -33.20 14.55
CA TYR A 488 0.16 -34.53 14.77
C TYR A 488 -0.21 -35.14 16.14
N SER A 489 -1.41 -34.84 16.64
CA SER A 489 -1.96 -35.43 17.87
C SER A 489 -2.34 -36.92 17.71
N ASP A 490 -2.36 -37.44 16.48
CA ASP A 490 -2.59 -38.84 16.13
C ASP A 490 -1.35 -39.74 16.32
N LEU A 491 -0.18 -39.15 16.57
CA LEU A 491 1.06 -39.91 16.75
C LEU A 491 1.00 -40.81 18.00
N PRO A 492 1.47 -42.07 17.94
CA PRO A 492 1.51 -42.96 19.10
C PRO A 492 2.28 -42.38 20.29
N GLU A 493 3.33 -41.61 20.02
CA GLU A 493 4.10 -40.91 21.04
C GLU A 493 3.29 -39.84 21.77
N TYR A 494 2.38 -39.16 21.08
CA TYR A 494 1.48 -38.18 21.69
C TYR A 494 0.51 -38.87 22.65
N THR A 495 -0.18 -39.93 22.20
CA THR A 495 -1.11 -40.70 23.04
C THR A 495 -0.44 -41.24 24.31
N ARG A 496 0.75 -41.83 24.17
CA ARG A 496 1.52 -42.37 25.31
C ARG A 496 1.88 -41.28 26.33
N LEU A 497 2.17 -40.09 25.86
CA LEU A 497 2.60 -38.96 26.68
C LEU A 497 1.42 -38.37 27.46
N VAL A 498 0.25 -38.26 26.82
CA VAL A 498 -1.02 -37.92 27.49
C VAL A 498 -1.39 -38.95 28.56
N ASP A 499 -1.25 -40.25 28.27
CA ASP A 499 -1.55 -41.30 29.26
C ASP A 499 -0.61 -41.25 30.48
N LEU A 500 0.69 -41.00 30.27
CA LEU A 500 1.65 -40.81 31.35
C LEU A 500 1.32 -39.58 32.21
N GLN A 501 0.90 -38.48 31.58
CA GLN A 501 0.49 -37.26 32.27
C GLN A 501 -0.74 -37.51 33.15
N ARG A 502 -1.76 -38.19 32.61
CA ARG A 502 -2.95 -38.60 33.37
C ARG A 502 -2.59 -39.45 34.60
N GLN A 503 -1.75 -40.46 34.42
CA GLN A 503 -1.30 -41.31 35.53
C GLN A 503 -0.57 -40.53 36.62
N LEU A 504 0.32 -39.61 36.23
CA LEU A 504 1.08 -38.78 37.18
C LEU A 504 0.15 -37.82 37.94
N SER A 505 -0.82 -37.19 37.27
CA SER A 505 -1.79 -36.30 37.91
C SER A 505 -2.64 -37.04 38.94
N LEU A 506 -3.09 -38.26 38.64
CA LEU A 506 -3.81 -39.09 39.61
C LEU A 506 -2.96 -39.50 40.80
N GLN A 507 -1.69 -39.84 40.59
CA GLN A 507 -0.77 -40.14 41.69
C GLN A 507 -0.57 -38.92 42.60
N ASN A 508 -0.39 -37.73 42.01
CA ASN A 508 -0.24 -36.49 42.78
C ASN A 508 -1.49 -36.16 43.60
N LEU A 509 -2.70 -36.37 43.05
CA LEU A 509 -3.94 -36.22 43.81
C LEU A 509 -3.96 -37.15 45.01
N GLN A 510 -3.63 -38.42 44.82
CA GLN A 510 -3.60 -39.41 45.91
C GLN A 510 -2.60 -39.00 47.00
N ASP A 511 -1.40 -38.59 46.61
CA ASP A 511 -0.36 -38.17 47.55
C ASP A 511 -0.72 -36.88 48.30
N ALA A 512 -1.43 -35.95 47.63
CA ALA A 512 -1.90 -34.70 48.23
C ALA A 512 -3.08 -34.95 49.19
N MET A 513 -4.02 -35.83 48.82
CA MET A 513 -5.11 -36.27 49.70
C MET A 513 -4.58 -36.97 50.95
N ALA A 514 -3.63 -37.91 50.80
CA ALA A 514 -3.03 -38.65 51.90
C ALA A 514 -2.34 -37.73 52.93
N ARG A 515 -1.70 -36.66 52.45
CA ARG A 515 -1.05 -35.65 53.29
C ARG A 515 -2.01 -34.55 53.79
N ARG A 516 -3.26 -34.54 53.31
CA ARG A 516 -4.21 -33.43 53.48
C ARG A 516 -3.58 -32.06 53.15
N ASP A 517 -2.78 -32.03 52.08
CA ASP A 517 -2.05 -30.84 51.65
C ASP A 517 -2.96 -29.98 50.76
N GLN A 518 -3.46 -28.88 51.32
CA GLN A 518 -4.37 -27.96 50.64
C GLN A 518 -3.76 -27.34 49.38
N GLU A 519 -2.47 -26.95 49.40
CA GLU A 519 -1.83 -26.30 48.26
C GLU A 519 -1.56 -27.31 47.14
N ALA A 520 -1.07 -28.51 47.49
CA ALA A 520 -0.83 -29.57 46.51
C ALA A 520 -2.14 -30.05 45.87
N LEU A 521 -3.22 -30.17 46.64
CA LEU A 521 -4.56 -30.49 46.13
C LEU A 521 -5.04 -29.43 45.16
N ARG A 522 -4.97 -28.16 45.56
CA ARG A 522 -5.36 -27.04 44.69
C ARG A 522 -4.57 -27.05 43.39
N ALA A 523 -3.24 -27.14 43.47
CA ALA A 523 -2.36 -27.08 42.31
C ALA A 523 -2.65 -28.22 41.32
N THR A 524 -2.84 -29.44 41.83
CA THR A 524 -3.10 -30.62 41.00
C THR A 524 -4.51 -30.60 40.40
N LEU A 525 -5.52 -30.23 41.19
CA LEU A 525 -6.89 -30.08 40.70
C LEU A 525 -7.00 -28.98 39.64
N GLN A 526 -6.33 -27.84 39.84
CA GLN A 526 -6.30 -26.76 38.84
C GLN A 526 -5.57 -27.20 37.57
N GLU A 527 -4.44 -27.89 37.69
CA GLU A 527 -3.70 -28.43 36.55
C GLU A 527 -4.59 -29.33 35.67
N MET A 528 -5.36 -30.25 36.26
CA MET A 528 -6.24 -31.15 35.51
C MET A 528 -7.43 -30.45 34.83
N ILE A 529 -7.70 -29.20 35.17
CA ILE A 529 -8.81 -28.39 34.64
C ILE A 529 -8.31 -27.37 33.61
N GLU A 530 -7.10 -26.85 33.80
CA GLU A 530 -6.44 -25.94 32.87
C GLU A 530 -5.83 -26.65 31.65
N GLU A 531 -5.79 -27.98 31.65
CA GLU A 531 -5.51 -28.78 30.46
C GLU A 531 -6.65 -28.67 29.42
N ASP A 532 -6.45 -29.22 28.22
CA ASP A 532 -7.42 -29.19 27.12
C ASP A 532 -8.84 -29.61 27.58
N VAL A 533 -9.87 -29.12 26.90
CA VAL A 533 -11.30 -29.36 27.21
C VAL A 533 -11.57 -30.86 27.37
N ASP A 534 -10.92 -31.69 26.56
CA ASP A 534 -11.04 -33.14 26.61
C ASP A 534 -10.42 -33.76 27.88
N VAL A 535 -9.34 -33.17 28.40
CA VAL A 535 -8.74 -33.60 29.66
C VAL A 535 -9.64 -33.20 30.83
N HIS A 536 -10.21 -31.99 30.82
CA HIS A 536 -11.14 -31.57 31.86
C HIS A 536 -12.40 -32.46 31.89
N ALA A 537 -12.94 -32.79 30.72
CA ALA A 537 -14.08 -33.70 30.59
C ALA A 537 -13.76 -35.10 31.12
N TRP A 538 -12.56 -35.63 30.83
CA TRP A 538 -12.08 -36.90 31.38
C TRP A 538 -11.90 -36.82 32.91
N ALA A 539 -11.18 -35.81 33.40
CA ALA A 539 -10.88 -35.62 34.82
C ALA A 539 -12.17 -35.53 35.65
N SER A 540 -13.19 -34.84 35.13
CA SER A 540 -14.49 -34.70 35.80
C SER A 540 -15.24 -36.03 35.98
N GLN A 541 -14.93 -37.06 35.18
CA GLN A 541 -15.54 -38.40 35.32
C GLN A 541 -14.70 -39.33 36.21
N GLU A 542 -13.48 -38.94 36.57
CA GLU A 542 -12.55 -39.80 37.31
C GLU A 542 -12.87 -39.81 38.82
N PRO A 543 -13.09 -40.99 39.44
CA PRO A 543 -13.45 -41.09 40.86
C PRO A 543 -12.46 -40.41 41.81
N LYS A 544 -11.15 -40.55 41.56
CA LYS A 544 -10.11 -39.94 42.40
C LYS A 544 -10.15 -38.41 42.35
N PHE A 545 -10.52 -37.84 41.20
CA PHE A 545 -10.67 -36.39 41.06
C PHE A 545 -11.87 -35.88 41.87
N GLN A 546 -13.01 -36.59 41.81
CA GLN A 546 -14.18 -36.26 42.63
C GLN A 546 -13.90 -36.38 44.13
N GLU A 547 -13.16 -37.42 44.54
CA GLU A 547 -12.73 -37.61 45.92
C GLU A 547 -11.78 -36.48 46.37
N ALA A 548 -10.81 -36.10 45.53
CA ALA A 548 -9.88 -35.01 45.82
C ALA A 548 -10.60 -33.66 45.98
N ILE A 549 -11.60 -33.35 45.14
CA ILE A 549 -12.41 -32.14 45.28
C ILE A 549 -13.15 -32.15 46.62
N LYS A 550 -13.74 -33.29 47.00
CA LYS A 550 -14.43 -33.43 48.29
C LYS A 550 -13.47 -33.14 49.46
N VAL A 551 -12.29 -33.77 49.47
CA VAL A 551 -11.26 -33.54 50.50
C VAL A 551 -10.81 -32.08 50.51
N TYR A 552 -10.64 -31.45 49.35
CA TYR A 552 -10.25 -30.05 49.24
C TYR A 552 -11.32 -29.10 49.80
N LYS A 553 -12.61 -29.35 49.50
CA LYS A 553 -13.73 -28.58 50.08
C LYS A 553 -13.79 -28.71 51.60
N GLU A 554 -13.57 -29.92 52.13
CA GLU A 554 -13.51 -30.17 53.57
C GLU A 554 -12.36 -29.38 54.23
N LEU A 555 -11.17 -29.34 53.62
CA LEU A 555 -10.03 -28.59 54.16
C LEU A 555 -10.25 -27.07 54.15
N LEU A 556 -10.98 -26.56 53.16
CA LEU A 556 -11.37 -25.16 53.08
C LEU A 556 -12.57 -24.80 53.98
N GLY A 557 -13.21 -25.79 54.62
CA GLY A 557 -14.40 -25.60 55.44
C GLY A 557 -15.62 -25.12 54.65
N LEU A 558 -15.71 -25.44 53.36
CA LEU A 558 -16.76 -24.92 52.47
C LEU A 558 -18.11 -25.61 52.72
N PRO A 559 -19.21 -24.84 52.85
CA PRO A 559 -20.54 -25.37 52.84
C PRO A 559 -20.87 -26.14 51.55
N PRO A 560 -21.75 -27.15 51.60
CA PRO A 560 -22.04 -28.00 50.45
C PRO A 560 -22.74 -27.29 49.29
N TYR A 561 -23.28 -26.09 49.50
CA TYR A 561 -23.86 -25.28 48.42
C TYR A 561 -22.83 -24.61 47.50
N PHE A 562 -21.53 -24.70 47.80
CA PHE A 562 -20.46 -24.30 46.88
C PHE A 562 -20.22 -25.39 45.83
N GLU A 563 -20.47 -25.08 44.56
CA GLU A 563 -20.33 -26.05 43.46
C GLU A 563 -18.88 -26.41 43.17
N ASN A 564 -18.63 -27.62 42.66
CA ASN A 564 -17.28 -28.07 42.27
C ASN A 564 -16.60 -27.08 41.31
N GLU A 565 -17.33 -26.63 40.28
CA GLU A 565 -16.83 -25.67 39.30
C GLU A 565 -16.41 -24.33 39.92
N GLN A 566 -17.14 -23.85 40.92
CA GLN A 566 -16.82 -22.59 41.60
C GLN A 566 -15.52 -22.72 42.42
N VAL A 567 -15.35 -23.84 43.11
CA VAL A 567 -14.17 -24.15 43.92
C VAL A 567 -12.90 -24.28 43.06
N LEU A 568 -13.06 -24.70 41.82
CA LEU A 568 -11.98 -25.02 40.91
C LEU A 568 -11.65 -23.90 39.90
N SER A 569 -12.61 -23.01 39.64
CA SER A 569 -12.39 -21.84 38.80
C SER A 569 -11.24 -20.98 39.31
N LYS A 570 -10.55 -20.25 38.40
CA LYS A 570 -9.62 -19.20 38.82
C LYS A 570 -10.36 -18.33 39.85
N ILE A 571 -9.80 -18.24 41.04
CA ILE A 571 -10.31 -17.55 42.25
C ILE A 571 -10.69 -16.07 42.00
N SER A 572 -10.63 -15.58 40.75
CA SER A 572 -10.84 -14.19 40.33
C SER A 572 -12.25 -13.83 39.88
N LYS A 573 -13.24 -14.74 39.85
CA LYS A 573 -14.62 -14.35 39.50
C LYS A 573 -15.56 -14.63 40.67
N SER A 574 -15.86 -13.58 41.41
CA SER A 574 -16.98 -13.47 42.31
C SER A 574 -18.29 -13.67 41.56
N SER A 575 -18.71 -14.91 41.37
CA SER A 575 -20.03 -15.20 40.86
C SER A 575 -21.01 -15.22 42.03
N VAL A 576 -21.68 -14.10 42.30
CA VAL A 576 -22.97 -14.17 43.00
C VAL A 576 -23.91 -14.89 42.04
N LYS A 577 -23.95 -16.23 42.12
CA LYS A 577 -24.97 -17.00 41.41
C LYS A 577 -26.29 -16.69 42.10
N LYS A 578 -27.11 -15.89 41.41
CA LYS A 578 -28.46 -15.49 41.80
C LYS A 578 -29.39 -16.70 41.69
N GLU A 579 -29.35 -17.60 42.67
CA GLU A 579 -30.19 -18.80 42.62
C GLU A 579 -30.49 -19.29 44.04
N LEU A 580 -31.69 -18.93 44.49
CA LEU A 580 -32.61 -19.69 45.34
C LEU A 580 -33.88 -18.84 45.52
N LEU A 581 -34.63 -18.61 44.44
CA LEU A 581 -36.03 -18.18 44.55
C LEU A 581 -36.86 -19.43 44.89
N GLN A 582 -36.70 -19.91 46.11
CA GLN A 582 -37.63 -20.87 46.69
C GLN A 582 -38.53 -20.10 47.66
N ASN A 583 -39.85 -20.21 47.49
CA ASN A 583 -40.83 -19.54 48.35
C ASN A 583 -40.56 -19.79 49.85
N THR A 584 -39.99 -20.96 50.17
CA THR A 584 -39.58 -21.37 51.52
C THR A 584 -38.54 -20.46 52.16
N LEU A 585 -37.52 -19.98 51.42
CA LEU A 585 -36.49 -19.09 52.00
C LEU A 585 -37.06 -17.70 52.30
N CYS A 586 -37.93 -17.19 51.42
CA CYS A 586 -38.62 -15.92 51.65
C CYS A 586 -39.54 -15.98 52.89
N GLU A 587 -40.23 -17.10 53.11
CA GLU A 587 -41.05 -17.34 54.30
C GLU A 587 -40.22 -17.31 55.59
N VAL A 588 -39.09 -18.02 55.61
CA VAL A 588 -38.18 -18.04 56.77
C VAL A 588 -37.60 -16.66 57.06
N PHE A 589 -37.23 -15.89 56.02
CA PHE A 589 -36.79 -14.51 56.20
C PHE A 589 -37.92 -13.59 56.63
N GLN A 590 -39.16 -13.82 56.19
CA GLN A 590 -40.31 -13.03 56.64
C GLN A 590 -40.53 -13.21 58.14
N GLU A 591 -40.49 -14.45 58.65
CA GLU A 591 -40.56 -14.74 60.09
C GLU A 591 -39.42 -14.05 60.85
N LEU A 592 -38.19 -14.13 60.34
CA LEU A 592 -37.04 -13.47 60.97
C LEU A 592 -37.19 -11.94 60.99
N LEU A 593 -37.64 -11.34 59.89
CA LEU A 593 -37.84 -9.90 59.78
C LEU A 593 -38.90 -9.43 60.77
N ASP A 594 -40.05 -10.11 60.83
CA ASP A 594 -41.14 -9.80 61.77
C ASP A 594 -40.70 -9.98 63.23
N ALA A 595 -39.95 -11.04 63.54
CA ALA A 595 -39.48 -11.33 64.89
C ALA A 595 -38.49 -10.26 65.42
N THR A 596 -37.71 -9.66 64.53
CA THR A 596 -36.63 -8.70 64.86
C THR A 596 -37.01 -7.25 64.58
N TYR A 597 -38.17 -7.01 63.98
CA TYR A 597 -38.67 -5.67 63.70
C TYR A 597 -39.12 -4.96 64.97
N ARG A 598 -38.73 -3.69 65.10
CA ARG A 598 -39.19 -2.83 66.19
C ARG A 598 -39.44 -1.44 65.63
N ARG A 599 -40.69 -0.96 65.75
CA ARG A 599 -41.14 0.33 65.24
C ARG A 599 -40.68 1.47 66.16
N VAL A 600 -39.42 1.90 66.00
CA VAL A 600 -38.81 3.01 66.74
C VAL A 600 -38.20 3.99 65.76
N ARG A 601 -38.46 5.28 65.95
CA ARG A 601 -37.85 6.37 65.17
C ARG A 601 -36.55 6.81 65.81
N THR A 602 -35.45 6.79 65.06
CA THR A 602 -34.17 7.38 65.51
C THR A 602 -33.87 8.70 64.82
N LYS A 603 -32.77 9.34 65.20
CA LYS A 603 -32.25 10.57 64.57
C LYS A 603 -31.83 10.35 63.12
N ASP A 604 -31.37 9.15 62.77
CA ASP A 604 -30.79 8.86 61.45
C ASP A 604 -31.86 8.53 60.40
N ARG A 605 -33.09 8.20 60.84
CA ARG A 605 -34.23 7.88 59.97
C ARG A 605 -34.65 9.09 59.12
N ARG A 606 -34.59 8.93 57.80
CA ARG A 606 -35.21 9.85 56.82
C ARG A 606 -36.57 9.29 56.41
N GLY A 607 -37.62 10.10 56.49
CA GLY A 607 -39.00 9.70 56.17
C GLY A 607 -39.74 9.01 57.33
N ASP A 608 -40.83 8.33 56.99
CA ASP A 608 -41.70 7.65 57.94
C ASP A 608 -41.17 6.25 58.35
N VAL A 609 -41.64 5.78 59.50
CA VAL A 609 -41.29 4.46 60.04
C VAL A 609 -42.36 3.46 59.65
N PRO A 610 -42.04 2.45 58.81
CA PRO A 610 -43.02 1.50 58.30
C PRO A 610 -43.73 0.76 59.43
N SER A 611 -44.93 0.28 59.16
CA SER A 611 -45.63 -0.65 60.02
C SER A 611 -45.01 -2.05 59.94
N ARG A 612 -44.53 -2.47 58.77
CA ARG A 612 -43.92 -3.79 58.54
C ARG A 612 -42.98 -3.81 57.34
N LEU A 613 -42.04 -4.76 57.32
CA LEU A 613 -41.17 -5.04 56.17
C LEU A 613 -41.61 -6.36 55.52
N ILE A 614 -41.90 -6.31 54.21
CA ILE A 614 -42.43 -7.46 53.47
C ILE A 614 -41.36 -8.01 52.53
N VAL A 615 -40.85 -9.21 52.82
CA VAL A 615 -39.85 -9.91 52.00
C VAL A 615 -40.43 -10.20 50.63
N LYS A 616 -39.63 -9.92 49.60
CA LYS A 616 -39.96 -10.19 48.19
C LYS A 616 -39.00 -11.18 47.57
N GLU A 617 -37.71 -11.06 47.86
CA GLU A 617 -36.67 -11.93 47.31
C GLU A 617 -35.59 -12.17 48.38
N ALA A 618 -35.03 -13.37 48.44
CA ALA A 618 -33.85 -13.68 49.23
C ALA A 618 -32.84 -14.40 48.32
N VAL A 619 -31.58 -13.97 48.38
CA VAL A 619 -30.50 -14.50 47.54
C VAL A 619 -29.37 -14.97 48.43
N VAL A 620 -28.90 -16.21 48.23
CA VAL A 620 -27.69 -16.73 48.88
C VAL A 620 -26.45 -16.20 48.14
N VAL A 621 -25.51 -15.64 48.89
CA VAL A 621 -24.24 -15.17 48.35
C VAL A 621 -23.26 -16.35 48.32
N LYS A 622 -22.65 -16.59 47.14
CA LYS A 622 -21.64 -17.63 46.91
C LYS A 622 -20.29 -17.01 46.58
N ASN A 623 -19.71 -16.27 47.53
CA ASN A 623 -18.43 -15.59 47.36
C ASN A 623 -17.30 -16.38 48.03
N LEU A 624 -16.67 -17.28 47.27
CA LEU A 624 -15.67 -18.20 47.78
C LEU A 624 -14.44 -17.50 48.39
N PRO A 625 -13.79 -16.50 47.73
CA PRO A 625 -12.68 -15.79 48.33
C PRO A 625 -13.03 -15.16 49.69
N ASN A 626 -14.18 -14.48 49.77
CA ASN A 626 -14.62 -13.82 51.00
C ASN A 626 -14.96 -14.82 52.11
N PHE A 627 -15.59 -15.95 51.76
CA PHE A 627 -15.90 -17.01 52.72
C PHE A 627 -14.64 -17.67 53.29
N VAL A 628 -13.61 -17.92 52.47
CA VAL A 628 -12.34 -18.51 52.93
C VAL A 628 -11.62 -17.57 53.90
N GLU A 629 -11.57 -16.27 53.62
CA GLU A 629 -11.00 -15.30 54.54
C GLU A 629 -11.82 -15.18 55.83
N TYR A 630 -13.15 -15.24 55.73
CA TYR A 630 -14.04 -15.31 56.90
C TYR A 630 -13.75 -16.52 57.78
N VAL A 631 -13.66 -17.72 57.20
CA VAL A 631 -13.35 -18.96 57.95
C VAL A 631 -11.98 -18.86 58.59
N ARG A 632 -10.96 -18.35 57.87
CA ARG A 632 -9.62 -18.13 58.44
C ARG A 632 -9.68 -17.23 59.66
N ARG A 633 -10.35 -16.07 59.54
CA ARG A 633 -10.45 -15.11 60.64
C ARG A 633 -11.26 -15.66 61.82
N ARG A 634 -12.31 -16.41 61.54
CA ARG A 634 -13.11 -17.14 62.52
C ARG A 634 -12.26 -18.12 63.33
N GLU A 635 -11.39 -18.91 62.68
CA GLU A 635 -10.46 -19.82 63.36
C GLU A 635 -9.42 -19.08 64.20
N GLU A 636 -8.89 -17.95 63.72
CA GLU A 636 -7.96 -17.11 64.48
C GLU A 636 -8.59 -16.57 65.77
N ILE A 637 -9.80 -16.00 65.66
CA ILE A 637 -10.54 -15.50 66.83
C ILE A 637 -10.87 -16.65 67.77
N ARG A 638 -11.20 -17.85 67.26
CA ARG A 638 -11.40 -19.03 68.09
C ARG A 638 -10.16 -19.37 68.91
N LYS A 639 -8.98 -19.41 68.29
CA LYS A 639 -7.71 -19.65 69.02
C LYS A 639 -7.48 -18.57 70.08
N GLN A 640 -7.68 -17.30 69.72
CA GLN A 640 -7.55 -16.18 70.65
C GLN A 640 -8.53 -16.26 71.83
N CYS A 641 -9.75 -16.74 71.60
CA CYS A 641 -10.76 -16.97 72.64
C CYS A 641 -10.50 -18.26 73.44
N GLN A 642 -9.79 -19.25 72.91
CA GLN A 642 -9.35 -20.43 73.67
C GLN A 642 -8.22 -20.08 74.65
N GLU A 643 -7.26 -19.26 74.22
CA GLU A 643 -6.18 -18.74 75.07
C GLU A 643 -6.71 -17.83 76.19
N ARG A 644 -7.74 -17.05 75.87
CA ARG A 644 -8.44 -16.19 76.83
C ARG A 644 -9.96 -16.31 76.67
N PRO A 645 -10.59 -17.19 77.47
CA PRO A 645 -12.02 -17.48 77.40
C PRO A 645 -12.92 -16.25 77.49
N LEU A 646 -14.05 -16.31 76.79
CA LEU A 646 -15.16 -15.39 77.00
C LEU A 646 -15.71 -15.53 78.44
N PRO A 647 -16.30 -14.48 79.03
CA PRO A 647 -17.06 -14.60 80.27
C PRO A 647 -18.13 -15.71 80.15
N SER A 648 -18.21 -16.58 81.15
CA SER A 648 -18.72 -17.96 81.08
C SER A 648 -20.23 -18.18 80.84
N THR A 649 -21.00 -17.19 80.36
CA THR A 649 -22.47 -17.18 80.51
C THR A 649 -23.31 -17.33 79.23
N LEU A 650 -22.74 -17.45 78.04
CA LEU A 650 -23.50 -17.27 76.79
C LEU A 650 -23.98 -18.56 76.08
N LEU A 651 -23.29 -19.70 76.23
CA LEU A 651 -23.57 -20.93 75.47
C LEU A 651 -24.98 -21.51 75.70
N ASN A 652 -25.46 -21.51 76.94
CA ASN A 652 -26.78 -22.06 77.30
C ASN A 652 -27.93 -21.05 77.17
N GLN A 653 -27.63 -19.83 76.69
CA GLN A 653 -28.59 -18.72 76.60
C GLN A 653 -28.74 -18.16 75.18
N LEU A 654 -28.10 -18.76 74.16
CA LEU A 654 -28.14 -18.26 72.77
C LEU A 654 -29.57 -18.09 72.23
N GLU A 655 -30.48 -18.98 72.61
CA GLU A 655 -31.91 -18.93 72.22
C GLU A 655 -32.69 -17.85 72.99
N SER A 656 -32.09 -17.27 74.03
CA SER A 656 -32.69 -16.17 74.77
C SER A 656 -32.66 -14.90 73.93
N ARG A 657 -33.84 -14.31 73.75
CA ARG A 657 -34.02 -13.02 73.06
C ARG A 657 -33.21 -11.87 73.70
N SER A 658 -32.79 -12.02 74.96
CA SER A 658 -31.91 -11.05 75.63
C SER A 658 -30.46 -11.08 75.16
N VAL A 659 -30.01 -12.22 74.58
CA VAL A 659 -28.65 -12.39 74.07
C VAL A 659 -28.55 -11.78 72.67
N CYS A 660 -29.24 -12.34 71.68
CA CYS A 660 -29.31 -11.78 70.34
C CYS A 660 -30.68 -12.05 69.71
N LYS A 661 -31.34 -11.01 69.21
CA LYS A 661 -32.72 -11.11 68.69
C LYS A 661 -32.84 -11.99 67.45
N THR A 662 -31.80 -12.12 66.63
CA THR A 662 -31.78 -12.98 65.43
C THR A 662 -31.67 -14.47 65.76
N PHE A 663 -31.34 -14.82 67.01
CA PHE A 663 -31.23 -16.19 67.51
C PHE A 663 -32.40 -16.63 68.37
N ALA A 664 -33.34 -15.73 68.65
CA ALA A 664 -34.60 -16.11 69.28
C ALA A 664 -35.33 -17.13 68.39
N ALA A 665 -36.05 -18.06 69.03
CA ALA A 665 -36.88 -19.02 68.31
C ALA A 665 -37.90 -18.30 67.42
N LEU A 666 -37.94 -18.69 66.14
CA LEU A 666 -38.98 -18.27 65.20
C LEU A 666 -40.32 -18.95 65.58
N PRO A 667 -41.46 -18.55 64.99
CA PRO A 667 -42.75 -19.21 65.21
C PRO A 667 -42.72 -20.75 65.02
N SER A 668 -41.81 -21.24 64.17
CA SER A 668 -41.49 -22.65 63.97
C SER A 668 -40.82 -23.36 65.17
N GLY A 669 -40.50 -22.64 66.25
CA GLY A 669 -39.92 -23.17 67.49
C GLY A 669 -38.39 -23.35 67.47
N LYS A 670 -37.73 -23.00 66.36
CA LYS A 670 -36.27 -23.15 66.16
C LYS A 670 -35.62 -21.80 65.80
N PRO A 671 -34.32 -21.60 66.06
CA PRO A 671 -33.61 -20.40 65.65
C PRO A 671 -33.43 -20.35 64.12
N PHE A 672 -33.36 -19.15 63.55
CA PHE A 672 -33.26 -18.93 62.09
C PHE A 672 -32.19 -19.80 61.41
N HIS A 673 -30.98 -19.87 61.97
CA HIS A 673 -29.85 -20.60 61.39
C HIS A 673 -30.09 -22.11 61.24
N GLN A 674 -30.99 -22.68 62.04
CA GLN A 674 -31.39 -24.08 61.96
C GLN A 674 -32.51 -24.25 60.92
N VAL A 675 -33.52 -23.38 60.97
CA VAL A 675 -34.70 -23.45 60.09
C VAL A 675 -34.32 -23.35 58.61
N TRP A 676 -33.45 -22.41 58.23
CA TRP A 676 -33.09 -22.22 56.82
C TRP A 676 -32.22 -23.36 56.25
N ARG A 677 -31.41 -24.02 57.09
CA ARG A 677 -30.57 -25.15 56.66
C ARG A 677 -31.36 -26.42 56.48
N GLU A 678 -32.25 -26.70 57.43
CA GLU A 678 -33.18 -27.83 57.33
C GLU A 678 -34.09 -27.70 56.09
N SER A 679 -34.51 -26.49 55.72
CA SER A 679 -35.32 -26.28 54.52
C SER A 679 -34.59 -26.49 53.18
N HIS A 680 -33.27 -26.73 53.20
CA HIS A 680 -32.43 -26.92 52.01
C HIS A 680 -31.59 -28.20 52.06
N ASP A 681 -31.89 -29.15 52.96
CA ASP A 681 -31.14 -30.39 53.17
C ASP A 681 -29.63 -30.18 53.39
N LEU A 682 -29.24 -29.03 53.96
CA LEU A 682 -27.85 -28.71 54.23
C LEU A 682 -27.43 -29.32 55.58
N PRO A 683 -26.22 -29.91 55.68
CA PRO A 683 -25.67 -30.34 56.96
C PRO A 683 -25.53 -29.14 57.89
N ASN A 684 -25.69 -29.39 59.18
CA ASN A 684 -25.63 -28.34 60.19
C ASN A 684 -24.19 -27.82 60.31
N ASP A 685 -23.93 -26.60 59.83
CA ASP A 685 -22.71 -25.85 60.11
C ASP A 685 -22.91 -25.06 61.42
N PRO A 686 -22.36 -25.53 62.55
CA PRO A 686 -22.72 -24.95 63.84
C PRO A 686 -22.23 -23.51 63.95
N ILE A 687 -23.15 -22.62 64.33
CA ILE A 687 -22.79 -21.29 64.81
C ILE A 687 -21.99 -21.47 66.10
N ASP A 688 -20.82 -20.85 66.15
CA ASP A 688 -19.91 -20.98 67.29
C ASP A 688 -20.17 -19.88 68.33
N ALA A 689 -20.95 -20.25 69.34
CA ALA A 689 -21.21 -19.41 70.51
C ALA A 689 -19.94 -19.06 71.29
N GLY A 690 -18.93 -19.93 71.27
CA GLY A 690 -17.66 -19.75 71.98
C GLY A 690 -16.83 -18.58 71.46
N ILE A 691 -17.23 -18.02 70.31
CA ILE A 691 -16.63 -16.82 69.70
C ILE A 691 -17.67 -15.74 69.38
N ASN A 692 -18.87 -15.80 69.96
CA ASN A 692 -19.95 -14.85 69.67
C ASN A 692 -20.22 -14.72 68.16
N GLU A 693 -20.35 -15.84 67.47
CA GLU A 693 -20.76 -15.88 66.07
C GLU A 693 -22.28 -15.71 65.96
N PHE A 694 -22.75 -14.77 65.15
CA PHE A 694 -24.17 -14.47 64.98
C PHE A 694 -24.53 -14.13 63.53
N TYR A 695 -25.82 -14.19 63.22
CA TYR A 695 -26.41 -13.58 62.02
C TYR A 695 -26.87 -12.18 62.38
N LEU A 696 -26.39 -11.18 61.68
CA LEU A 696 -26.75 -9.78 61.92
C LEU A 696 -27.08 -9.08 60.61
N PHE A 697 -27.88 -8.02 60.72
CA PHE A 697 -28.33 -7.24 59.58
C PHE A 697 -27.39 -6.07 59.30
N HIS A 698 -27.12 -5.82 58.03
CA HIS A 698 -26.48 -4.60 57.54
C HIS A 698 -27.36 -3.96 56.47
N GLY A 699 -27.95 -2.80 56.82
CA GLY A 699 -28.74 -2.01 55.89
C GLY A 699 -27.86 -1.14 55.01
N THR A 700 -28.10 -1.13 53.70
CA THR A 700 -27.39 -0.27 52.76
C THR A 700 -28.20 -0.11 51.47
N LYS A 701 -27.71 0.72 50.55
CA LYS A 701 -28.33 0.89 49.23
C LYS A 701 -28.10 -0.37 48.35
N PRO A 702 -29.04 -0.70 47.45
CA PRO A 702 -28.96 -1.84 46.52
C PRO A 702 -27.60 -2.04 45.84
N SER A 703 -27.02 -0.97 45.26
CA SER A 703 -25.73 -1.05 44.59
C SER A 703 -24.57 -1.38 45.53
N SER A 704 -24.62 -0.93 46.78
CA SER A 704 -23.62 -1.25 47.79
C SER A 704 -23.77 -2.67 48.33
N ALA A 705 -25.01 -3.14 48.54
CA ALA A 705 -25.25 -4.52 48.97
C ALA A 705 -24.71 -5.53 47.96
N LEU A 706 -24.98 -5.30 46.66
CA LEU A 706 -24.47 -6.16 45.59
C LEU A 706 -22.93 -6.08 45.48
N ALA A 707 -22.35 -4.88 45.57
CA ALA A 707 -20.89 -4.73 45.54
C ALA A 707 -20.18 -5.42 46.71
N ILE A 708 -20.80 -5.43 47.90
CA ILE A 708 -20.29 -6.16 49.08
C ILE A 708 -20.43 -7.67 48.87
N ALA A 709 -21.57 -8.13 48.36
CA ALA A 709 -21.80 -9.56 48.07
C ALA A 709 -20.84 -10.11 47.00
N GLU A 710 -20.51 -9.33 45.97
CA GLU A 710 -19.54 -9.69 44.94
C GLU A 710 -18.09 -9.51 45.40
N GLY A 711 -17.78 -8.49 46.19
CA GLY A 711 -16.43 -8.19 46.64
C GLY A 711 -16.19 -8.58 48.08
N ASP A 712 -15.96 -7.56 48.89
CA ASP A 712 -15.90 -7.61 50.35
C ASP A 712 -16.40 -6.26 50.88
N PHE A 713 -16.62 -6.17 52.18
CA PHE A 713 -16.83 -4.89 52.85
C PHE A 713 -15.64 -3.93 52.63
N ARG A 714 -15.93 -2.63 52.62
CA ARG A 714 -14.95 -1.58 52.35
C ARG A 714 -14.89 -0.61 53.53
N LEU A 715 -13.91 -0.80 54.42
CA LEU A 715 -13.71 0.03 55.60
C LEU A 715 -13.40 1.50 55.26
N ASP A 716 -12.82 1.77 54.09
CA ASP A 716 -12.56 3.13 53.60
C ASP A 716 -13.85 3.90 53.28
N LEU A 717 -14.97 3.20 53.05
CA LEU A 717 -16.30 3.79 52.88
C LEU A 717 -17.10 3.87 54.19
N ALA A 718 -16.56 3.38 55.31
CA ALA A 718 -17.25 3.41 56.59
C ALA A 718 -17.55 4.85 57.03
N GLY A 719 -18.82 5.13 57.33
CA GLY A 719 -19.28 6.47 57.73
C GLY A 719 -19.60 7.42 56.58
N SER A 720 -19.57 6.98 55.32
CA SER A 720 -19.87 7.86 54.18
C SER A 720 -21.35 8.28 54.08
N ASN A 721 -22.27 7.49 54.65
CA ASN A 721 -23.72 7.67 54.50
C ASN A 721 -24.46 7.94 55.84
N ALA A 722 -23.81 7.71 56.98
CA ALA A 722 -24.39 7.76 58.32
C ALA A 722 -23.35 8.09 59.39
N GLY A 723 -23.79 8.44 60.61
CA GLY A 723 -22.90 8.80 61.72
C GLY A 723 -22.01 7.65 62.20
N THR A 724 -20.77 7.95 62.58
CA THR A 724 -19.77 6.98 63.09
C THR A 724 -19.61 7.06 64.60
N LEU A 725 -20.70 6.87 65.36
CA LEU A 725 -20.69 7.07 66.83
C LEU A 725 -19.60 6.22 67.53
N TYR A 726 -19.47 4.95 67.14
CA TYR A 726 -18.49 4.01 67.68
C TYR A 726 -17.18 3.95 66.90
N GLY A 727 -17.10 4.58 65.72
CA GLY A 727 -15.87 4.68 64.92
C GLY A 727 -16.08 4.28 63.46
N ARG A 728 -14.98 4.28 62.69
CA ARG A 728 -15.01 3.80 61.31
C ARG A 728 -14.85 2.28 61.29
N GLY A 729 -15.98 1.59 61.40
CA GLY A 729 -16.07 0.13 61.32
C GLY A 729 -17.29 -0.31 60.51
N LEU A 730 -17.52 -1.62 60.46
CA LEU A 730 -18.72 -2.20 59.87
C LEU A 730 -19.80 -2.29 60.94
N TYR A 731 -20.95 -1.68 60.66
CA TYR A 731 -22.06 -1.60 61.59
C TYR A 731 -23.09 -2.69 61.28
N PHE A 732 -23.43 -3.45 62.30
CA PHE A 732 -24.42 -4.51 62.26
C PHE A 732 -25.47 -4.27 63.35
N SER A 733 -26.67 -4.77 63.10
CA SER A 733 -27.79 -4.68 64.02
C SER A 733 -28.50 -6.03 64.12
N GLU A 734 -29.00 -6.35 65.31
CA GLU A 734 -29.91 -7.48 65.53
C GLU A 734 -31.38 -7.14 65.20
N SER A 735 -31.67 -5.88 64.84
CA SER A 735 -33.00 -5.40 64.47
C SER A 735 -33.04 -4.91 63.03
N THR A 736 -34.04 -5.39 62.30
CA THR A 736 -34.34 -5.02 60.92
C THR A 736 -34.86 -3.59 60.81
N GLY A 737 -35.52 -3.07 61.85
CA GLY A 737 -35.96 -1.67 61.90
C GLY A 737 -34.79 -0.69 61.87
N LYS A 738 -33.69 -1.00 62.58
CA LYS A 738 -32.45 -0.18 62.55
C LYS A 738 -31.74 -0.29 61.21
N SER A 739 -31.64 -1.49 60.65
CA SER A 739 -30.99 -1.69 59.35
C SER A 739 -31.77 -1.02 58.21
N ASP A 740 -33.10 -1.04 58.25
CA ASP A 740 -33.94 -0.37 57.25
C ASP A 740 -33.71 1.15 57.20
N GLU A 741 -33.24 1.80 58.28
CA GLU A 741 -32.93 3.24 58.27
C GLU A 741 -31.88 3.63 57.24
N TYR A 742 -30.99 2.71 56.90
CA TYR A 742 -29.90 2.90 55.95
C TYR A 742 -30.20 2.34 54.55
N ALA A 743 -31.36 1.67 54.38
CA ALA A 743 -31.77 1.09 53.12
C ALA A 743 -32.49 2.13 52.24
N THR A 744 -32.22 2.08 50.94
CA THR A 744 -32.88 2.90 49.92
C THR A 744 -33.58 2.02 48.89
N GLU A 745 -34.64 2.52 48.29
CA GLU A 745 -35.36 1.81 47.23
C GLU A 745 -34.54 1.77 45.93
N ASP A 746 -34.61 0.65 45.22
CA ASP A 746 -34.16 0.52 43.84
C ASP A 746 -35.24 1.01 42.83
N SER A 747 -34.97 0.86 41.54
CA SER A 747 -35.93 1.20 40.48
C SER A 747 -37.22 0.37 40.50
N ARG A 748 -37.28 -0.73 41.26
CA ARG A 748 -38.47 -1.58 41.45
C ARG A 748 -39.28 -1.14 42.67
N GLY A 749 -38.81 -0.14 43.43
CA GLY A 749 -39.40 0.23 44.72
C GLY A 749 -39.05 -0.73 45.85
N LEU A 750 -38.00 -1.55 45.70
CA LEU A 750 -37.56 -2.51 46.71
C LEU A 750 -36.32 -2.00 47.44
N CYS A 751 -36.35 -2.12 48.77
CA CYS A 751 -35.18 -1.98 49.62
C CYS A 751 -34.42 -3.30 49.70
N CYS A 752 -33.17 -3.26 50.12
CA CYS A 752 -32.41 -4.47 50.47
C CYS A 752 -31.64 -4.32 51.78
N MET A 753 -31.36 -5.44 52.42
CA MET A 753 -30.38 -5.54 53.49
C MET A 753 -29.56 -6.82 53.34
N LEU A 754 -28.33 -6.77 53.84
CA LEU A 754 -27.48 -7.95 53.95
C LEU A 754 -27.77 -8.66 55.26
N VAL A 755 -27.84 -9.99 55.22
CA VAL A 755 -27.82 -10.84 56.41
C VAL A 755 -26.46 -11.51 56.44
N CYS A 756 -25.65 -11.11 57.41
CA CYS A 756 -24.24 -11.45 57.48
C CYS A 756 -24.00 -12.43 58.62
N ARG A 757 -23.15 -13.44 58.39
CA ARG A 757 -22.55 -14.24 59.45
C ARG A 757 -21.38 -13.43 60.01
N VAL A 758 -21.42 -13.09 61.29
CA VAL A 758 -20.46 -12.15 61.92
C VAL A 758 -19.86 -12.80 63.16
N THR A 759 -18.53 -12.85 63.22
CA THR A 759 -17.78 -13.34 64.38
C THR A 759 -17.38 -12.14 65.27
N LEU A 760 -18.07 -11.97 66.40
CA LEU A 760 -17.83 -10.82 67.27
C LEU A 760 -16.68 -11.01 68.27
N GLY A 761 -16.30 -12.25 68.57
CA GLY A 761 -15.27 -12.60 69.55
C GLY A 761 -15.54 -11.96 70.92
N ARG A 762 -14.46 -11.59 71.63
CA ARG A 762 -14.52 -10.71 72.82
C ARG A 762 -15.12 -9.33 72.50
N LEU A 763 -16.30 -9.08 73.04
CA LEU A 763 -17.04 -7.82 72.92
C LEU A 763 -16.53 -6.77 73.90
N LEU A 764 -16.38 -5.54 73.42
CA LEU A 764 -16.23 -4.33 74.24
C LEU A 764 -17.61 -3.69 74.40
N TYR A 765 -18.19 -3.81 75.60
CA TYR A 765 -19.51 -3.26 75.91
C TYR A 765 -19.43 -1.77 76.21
N THR A 766 -20.37 -0.98 75.69
CA THR A 766 -20.55 0.42 76.06
C THR A 766 -22.02 0.80 76.06
N ASP A 767 -22.46 1.43 77.15
CA ASP A 767 -23.74 2.11 77.31
C ASP A 767 -23.52 3.60 77.63
N GLU A 768 -22.49 4.20 77.05
CA GLU A 768 -22.24 5.64 77.14
C GLU A 768 -23.03 6.40 76.07
N GLU A 769 -23.53 7.58 76.42
CA GLU A 769 -24.28 8.41 75.47
C GLU A 769 -23.40 8.91 74.31
N TYR A 770 -22.15 9.26 74.63
CA TYR A 770 -21.10 9.75 73.72
C TYR A 770 -19.77 9.05 74.02
N PRO A 771 -19.58 7.81 73.56
CA PRO A 771 -18.39 7.04 73.88
C PRO A 771 -17.13 7.63 73.25
N ASN A 772 -15.97 7.39 73.87
CA ASN A 772 -14.68 7.77 73.30
C ASN A 772 -14.32 6.85 72.11
N THR A 773 -14.70 7.28 70.91
CA THR A 773 -14.50 6.56 69.65
C THR A 773 -13.07 6.08 69.44
N ASN A 774 -12.06 6.93 69.72
CA ASN A 774 -10.66 6.56 69.51
C ASN A 774 -10.23 5.42 70.43
N ASP A 775 -10.78 5.39 71.64
CA ASP A 775 -10.46 4.35 72.60
C ASP A 775 -11.07 3.01 72.21
N LEU A 776 -12.36 3.02 71.84
CA LEU A 776 -13.06 1.84 71.34
C LEU A 776 -12.34 1.19 70.15
N VAL A 777 -11.99 1.99 69.14
CA VAL A 777 -11.27 1.50 67.94
C VAL A 777 -9.90 0.94 68.31
N ARG A 778 -9.14 1.61 69.19
CA ARG A 778 -7.83 1.13 69.64
C ARG A 778 -7.93 -0.19 70.39
N GLN A 779 -8.91 -0.35 71.28
CA GLN A 779 -9.12 -1.59 72.03
C GLN A 779 -9.48 -2.77 71.12
N CYS A 780 -10.18 -2.54 70.00
CA CYS A 780 -10.53 -3.60 69.07
C CYS A 780 -9.45 -3.91 68.01
N THR A 781 -8.63 -2.92 67.63
CA THR A 781 -7.62 -3.08 66.58
C THR A 781 -6.22 -3.42 67.11
N ARG A 782 -5.92 -3.03 68.36
CA ARG A 782 -4.62 -3.23 69.01
C ARG A 782 -4.73 -3.80 70.43
N GLY A 783 -5.92 -3.78 71.00
CA GLY A 783 -6.19 -4.31 72.33
C GLY A 783 -6.65 -5.76 72.29
N GLU A 784 -7.40 -6.13 73.32
CA GLU A 784 -7.81 -7.52 73.55
C GLU A 784 -9.20 -7.82 73.00
N ASN A 785 -9.99 -6.81 72.68
CA ASN A 785 -11.35 -6.98 72.16
C ASN A 785 -11.30 -7.15 70.63
N HIS A 786 -12.34 -7.72 70.04
CA HIS A 786 -12.43 -7.85 68.58
C HIS A 786 -13.54 -6.96 68.01
N SER A 787 -14.57 -6.68 68.81
CA SER A 787 -15.76 -5.94 68.35
C SER A 787 -16.37 -5.10 69.48
N VAL A 788 -17.17 -4.10 69.14
CA VAL A 788 -17.91 -3.26 70.09
C VAL A 788 -19.38 -3.65 70.10
N LEU A 789 -19.99 -3.69 71.28
CA LEU A 789 -21.44 -3.70 71.47
C LEU A 789 -21.88 -2.37 72.08
N GLY A 790 -22.51 -1.54 71.25
CA GLY A 790 -23.12 -0.28 71.67
C GLY A 790 -24.56 -0.45 72.08
N ASP A 791 -24.85 -0.38 73.38
CA ASP A 791 -26.17 -0.67 73.95
C ASP A 791 -27.04 0.58 74.10
N ARG A 792 -27.48 1.14 72.97
CA ARG A 792 -28.41 2.29 72.97
C ARG A 792 -29.84 1.92 73.34
N GLU A 793 -30.15 0.62 73.40
CA GLU A 793 -31.42 0.16 73.94
C GLU A 793 -31.50 0.50 75.44
N LYS A 794 -30.44 0.26 76.20
CA LYS A 794 -30.39 0.61 77.63
C LYS A 794 -30.48 2.12 77.91
N ILE A 795 -29.78 2.95 77.14
CA ILE A 795 -29.67 4.40 77.42
C ILE A 795 -30.82 5.21 76.81
N ARG A 796 -31.18 4.90 75.57
CA ARG A 796 -32.07 5.72 74.73
C ARG A 796 -33.33 4.96 74.31
N ASN A 797 -33.49 3.72 74.75
CA ASN A 797 -34.59 2.85 74.34
C ASN A 797 -34.70 2.70 72.81
N THR A 798 -33.55 2.70 72.13
CA THR A 798 -33.43 2.51 70.67
C THR A 798 -32.91 1.12 70.34
N PHE A 799 -31.80 1.01 69.59
CA PHE A 799 -31.30 -0.26 69.07
C PHE A 799 -29.86 -0.52 69.52
N ARG A 800 -29.54 -1.78 69.80
CA ARG A 800 -28.15 -2.21 69.99
C ARG A 800 -27.45 -2.29 68.64
N GLU A 801 -26.21 -1.85 68.59
CA GLU A 801 -25.37 -1.87 67.39
C GLU A 801 -24.09 -2.63 67.69
N MET A 802 -23.69 -3.52 66.79
CA MET A 802 -22.47 -4.30 66.86
C MET A 802 -21.50 -3.82 65.79
N ILE A 803 -20.25 -3.53 66.17
CA ILE A 803 -19.27 -2.93 65.27
C ILE A 803 -18.01 -3.78 65.24
N VAL A 804 -17.58 -4.14 64.03
CA VAL A 804 -16.30 -4.82 63.77
C VAL A 804 -15.38 -3.92 62.96
N TYR A 805 -14.06 -4.08 63.12
CA TYR A 805 -13.05 -3.24 62.46
C TYR A 805 -12.16 -4.01 61.49
N ASP A 806 -12.51 -5.26 61.23
CA ASP A 806 -11.86 -6.16 60.28
C ASP A 806 -12.96 -6.73 59.36
N THR A 807 -12.77 -6.62 58.05
CA THR A 807 -13.78 -7.05 57.07
C THR A 807 -13.98 -8.56 57.09
N HIS A 808 -12.93 -9.32 57.39
CA HIS A 808 -12.98 -10.78 57.44
C HIS A 808 -13.72 -11.30 58.69
N GLN A 809 -14.15 -10.44 59.63
CA GLN A 809 -15.04 -10.85 60.71
C GLN A 809 -16.50 -11.04 60.25
N ALA A 810 -16.84 -10.65 59.02
CA ALA A 810 -18.20 -10.74 58.50
C ALA A 810 -18.23 -11.34 57.08
N TYR A 811 -19.12 -12.31 56.87
CA TYR A 811 -19.47 -12.85 55.56
C TYR A 811 -20.92 -12.48 55.23
N PRO A 812 -21.19 -11.71 54.15
CA PRO A 812 -22.54 -11.44 53.70
C PRO A 812 -23.10 -12.72 53.07
N GLU A 813 -23.84 -13.52 53.84
CA GLU A 813 -24.36 -14.81 53.36
C GLU A 813 -25.64 -14.66 52.55
N PHE A 814 -26.43 -13.61 52.81
CA PHE A 814 -27.67 -13.35 52.06
C PHE A 814 -27.86 -11.88 51.71
N VAL A 815 -28.53 -11.65 50.58
CA VAL A 815 -29.15 -10.37 50.21
C VAL A 815 -30.67 -10.55 50.26
N VAL A 816 -31.35 -9.81 51.13
CA VAL A 816 -32.80 -9.87 51.30
C VAL A 816 -33.43 -8.59 50.77
N TRP A 817 -34.32 -8.72 49.79
CA TRP A 817 -35.09 -7.64 49.17
C TRP A 817 -36.49 -7.60 49.75
N TYR A 818 -36.97 -6.40 50.09
CA TYR A 818 -38.25 -6.20 50.75
C TYR A 818 -38.90 -4.87 50.34
N SER A 819 -40.22 -4.81 50.46
CA SER A 819 -41.00 -3.57 50.37
C SER A 819 -41.41 -3.09 51.76
N ARG A 820 -41.64 -1.78 51.90
CA ARG A 820 -42.14 -1.17 53.14
C ARG A 820 -43.66 -1.11 53.12
N GLU A 821 -44.29 -1.63 54.17
CA GLU A 821 -45.69 -1.38 54.48
C GLU A 821 -45.74 -0.21 55.47
N MET A 822 -46.48 0.86 55.18
CA MET A 822 -46.39 2.13 55.93
C MET A 822 -47.23 2.15 57.21
#